data_AF-A0A3M1HMS6-F1
#
_entry.id   AF-A0A3M1HMS6-F1
#
_cell.length_a   1.000
_cell.length_b   1.000
_cell.length_c   1.000
_cell.angle_alpha   90.00
_cell.angle_beta   90.00
_cell.angle_gamma   90.00
#
_symmetry.space_group_name_H-M   'P 1'
#
loop_
_entity.id
_entity.type
_entity.pdbx_description
1 polymer ?
#
loop_
_entity_poly.entity_id
_entity_poly.type
_entity_poly.pdbx_seq_one_letter_code
_entity_poly.pdbx_strand_id
1 'polypeptide(L)'
;MLAVQAMHSGNLSGDSVSDDLAELIRLLARADPPRAADELRRLMDRETELARQNRLAPYADRLPQVLARLSPERLALLFEHLTPRELRRALFGNFRVVPWQTLVRTAEAMAPAALARLLGELALGVDLPRSAARLLADMKRAQAAAVLPRAEDWVVIRLAPLMLPQALADVLRILPSDRDAARLTRLLVAAPPPCPASLSDALRRLPPGARQILSAHVPQRYRRFVEEELSRSVNPRWEAMGMVDLVEMLHRKSPEGIVRALMSMSGRRQITVLKRLGAPLAAATLTALGHEDPTRAGALLAGLGEYVWVRGPDGSRRRLLFAARGAAVLEHLDPEDPAVAALLQHVPSPTLHDFLARAGLECRRRMRDLPGVRAVGFAPAAYPVIRCRGRRRSRRLSPAMRWIRIRESVQTDAGPQPMRIDLLELDTSRVRLCLRRAITEERLVAIAEAKRLLGEARRGGERPDPALFQRLGIVRLSEQVAATGAIAGINGNFYFDYGHYLDAHDLGIDLLRVPGLHFGDVIGWFVEDGVDVSPPVFNRAALVVTEDERIHIRRVFMTHVELPNGYRLTWDAVNPPPDPESRPEGVVLYNGLAGFTTPEDPERVDLAIARYRLEGVYEGGGAPIPLLGFVLSLPRPKAGAWLAGVDTGDRVAIGYNFPPRLGRVQQAMACGPLLVSDGQLDLDPDFEDFGEKDASVVPFSLTRGADTFHTARSFVMLRDGNVVLGTVSGTALGSGPPRVSMGMTFGELAQLCLDLSAEQAIALDGGGSSSLVAVADGVPRVLNVPTGGADVPEGEERFINTYWLVFER
;
A
#
# COMPACT_ATOMS: atom_id res chain seq x y z
N MET A 1 4.72 -34.23 -3.12
CA MET A 1 6.05 -34.85 -2.85
C MET A 1 7.12 -34.49 -3.89
N LEU A 2 6.77 -34.02 -5.10
CA LEU A 2 7.74 -33.55 -6.12
C LEU A 2 8.13 -32.05 -6.00
N ALA A 3 7.57 -31.29 -5.06
CA ALA A 3 7.90 -29.88 -4.83
C ALA A 3 9.01 -29.65 -3.78
N VAL A 4 9.54 -30.71 -3.15
CA VAL A 4 10.53 -30.60 -2.04
C VAL A 4 11.97 -30.77 -2.52
N GLN A 5 12.20 -31.29 -3.72
CA GLN A 5 13.55 -31.57 -4.23
C GLN A 5 14.20 -30.42 -5.04
N ALA A 6 13.47 -29.38 -5.45
CA ALA A 6 14.02 -28.30 -6.27
C ALA A 6 14.75 -27.19 -5.47
N MET A 7 14.78 -27.22 -4.13
CA MET A 7 15.40 -26.18 -3.31
C MET A 7 16.89 -26.44 -2.95
N HIS A 8 17.57 -27.41 -3.56
CA HIS A 8 18.90 -27.88 -3.14
C HIS A 8 20.10 -27.36 -3.97
N SER A 9 19.96 -26.35 -4.83
CA SER A 9 21.07 -25.90 -5.70
C SER A 9 21.32 -24.40 -5.74
N GLY A 10 21.34 -23.75 -4.57
CA GLY A 10 21.84 -22.38 -4.41
C GLY A 10 23.16 -22.38 -3.63
N ASN A 11 24.30 -22.36 -4.34
CA ASN A 11 25.63 -22.15 -3.78
C ASN A 11 25.76 -20.71 -3.23
N LEU A 12 25.28 -20.50 -2.01
CA LEU A 12 25.85 -19.53 -1.08
C LEU A 12 26.84 -20.31 -0.20
N SER A 13 28.01 -19.77 0.07
CA SER A 13 29.06 -20.38 0.91
C SER A 13 28.49 -21.13 2.13
N GLY A 14 28.53 -22.47 2.05
CA GLY A 14 27.62 -23.39 2.74
C GLY A 14 27.84 -23.62 4.23
N ASP A 15 28.82 -22.98 4.89
CA ASP A 15 29.14 -23.35 6.27
C ASP A 15 28.30 -22.59 7.31
N SER A 16 28.13 -21.27 7.19
CA SER A 16 27.64 -20.49 8.34
C SER A 16 26.13 -20.55 8.65
N VAL A 17 25.24 -20.66 7.65
CA VAL A 17 23.78 -20.83 7.92
C VAL A 17 23.49 -22.23 8.44
N SER A 18 24.28 -23.21 7.97
CA SER A 18 24.26 -24.57 8.49
C SER A 18 24.69 -24.59 9.95
N ASP A 19 25.76 -23.87 10.30
CA ASP A 19 26.27 -23.75 11.68
C ASP A 19 25.30 -23.05 12.63
N ASP A 20 24.79 -21.87 12.24
CA ASP A 20 23.83 -21.08 13.05
C ASP A 20 22.56 -21.91 13.34
N LEU A 21 22.04 -22.62 12.32
CA LEU A 21 20.89 -23.52 12.46
C LEU A 21 21.22 -24.75 13.30
N ALA A 22 22.38 -25.38 13.08
CA ALA A 22 22.79 -26.57 13.81
C ALA A 22 22.97 -26.29 15.31
N GLU A 23 23.50 -25.12 15.68
CA GLU A 23 23.60 -24.71 17.08
C GLU A 23 22.23 -24.45 17.70
N LEU A 24 21.35 -23.71 17.01
CA LEU A 24 19.98 -23.49 17.49
C LEU A 24 19.22 -24.80 17.68
N ILE A 25 19.29 -25.72 16.70
CA ILE A 25 18.69 -27.06 16.80
C ILE A 25 19.28 -27.83 17.98
N ARG A 26 20.60 -27.77 18.19
CA ARG A 26 21.30 -28.45 19.29
C ARG A 26 20.89 -27.90 20.66
N LEU A 27 20.79 -26.59 20.81
CA LEU A 27 20.37 -25.94 22.06
C LEU A 27 18.91 -26.27 22.40
N LEU A 28 18.02 -26.21 21.41
CA LEU A 28 16.61 -26.58 21.57
C LEU A 28 16.45 -28.09 21.85
N ALA A 29 17.25 -28.95 21.25
CA ALA A 29 17.25 -30.39 21.53
C ALA A 29 17.73 -30.72 22.95
N ARG A 30 18.58 -29.88 23.55
CA ARG A 30 19.02 -29.99 24.96
C ARG A 30 18.04 -29.38 25.95
N ALA A 31 16.87 -28.92 25.49
CA ALA A 31 15.87 -28.22 26.29
C ALA A 31 16.45 -26.98 27.02
N ASP A 32 17.28 -26.19 26.33
CA ASP A 32 17.76 -24.88 26.80
C ASP A 32 17.21 -23.71 25.94
N PRO A 33 15.89 -23.41 26.00
CA PRO A 33 15.29 -22.31 25.26
C PRO A 33 15.87 -20.91 25.58
N PRO A 34 16.23 -20.56 26.83
CA PRO A 34 16.86 -19.26 27.12
C PRO A 34 18.16 -19.06 26.33
N ARG A 35 19.04 -20.06 26.31
CA ARG A 35 20.29 -19.98 25.56
C ARG A 35 20.07 -19.99 24.05
N ALA A 36 19.07 -20.73 23.57
CA ALA A 36 18.66 -20.66 22.16
C ALA A 36 18.16 -19.25 21.79
N ALA A 37 17.42 -18.58 22.68
CA ALA A 37 16.98 -17.19 22.48
C ALA A 37 18.16 -16.22 22.44
N ASP A 38 19.17 -16.41 23.29
CA ASP A 38 20.41 -15.62 23.25
C ASP A 38 21.22 -15.85 21.97
N GLU A 39 21.20 -17.06 21.43
CA GLU A 39 21.83 -17.35 20.14
C GLU A 39 21.06 -16.70 18.99
N LEU A 40 19.71 -16.72 19.03
CA LEU A 40 18.90 -16.00 18.05
C LEU A 40 19.12 -14.49 18.13
N ARG A 41 19.27 -13.92 19.34
CA ARG A 41 19.66 -12.51 19.55
C ARG A 41 21.01 -12.22 18.91
N ARG A 42 22.00 -13.08 19.12
CA ARG A 42 23.31 -12.96 18.47
C ARG A 42 23.21 -13.04 16.96
N LEU A 43 22.39 -13.94 16.41
CA LEU A 43 22.14 -14.01 14.97
C LEU A 43 21.50 -12.72 14.47
N MET A 44 20.45 -12.23 15.14
CA MET A 44 19.82 -10.94 14.85
C MET A 44 20.87 -9.83 14.87
N ASP A 45 21.65 -9.69 15.93
CA ASP A 45 22.65 -8.64 16.06
C ASP A 45 23.78 -8.78 15.04
N ARG A 46 24.18 -10.01 14.70
CA ARG A 46 25.14 -10.29 13.62
C ARG A 46 24.58 -9.92 12.26
N GLU A 47 23.31 -10.21 11.98
CA GLU A 47 22.67 -9.76 10.75
C GLU A 47 22.55 -8.24 10.70
N THR A 48 22.18 -7.61 11.80
CA THR A 48 22.22 -6.15 11.90
C THR A 48 23.63 -5.64 11.70
N GLU A 49 24.66 -6.33 12.19
CA GLU A 49 26.06 -5.95 11.99
C GLU A 49 26.51 -6.16 10.54
N LEU A 50 26.11 -7.26 9.90
CA LEU A 50 26.40 -7.53 8.49
C LEU A 50 25.68 -6.54 7.59
N ALA A 51 24.41 -6.24 7.88
CA ALA A 51 23.69 -5.13 7.28
C ALA A 51 24.41 -3.81 7.57
N ARG A 52 24.89 -3.58 8.81
CA ARG A 52 25.72 -2.42 9.22
C ARG A 52 27.07 -2.35 8.50
N GLN A 53 27.53 -3.44 7.90
CA GLN A 53 28.77 -3.48 7.12
C GLN A 53 28.52 -3.52 5.61
N ASN A 54 27.26 -3.50 5.16
CA ASN A 54 26.89 -3.73 3.76
C ASN A 54 27.42 -5.07 3.20
N ARG A 55 27.48 -6.08 4.08
CA ARG A 55 27.97 -7.43 3.76
C ARG A 55 26.84 -8.45 3.65
N LEU A 56 25.61 -8.04 3.94
CA LEU A 56 24.41 -8.85 3.78
C LEU A 56 23.77 -8.50 2.43
N ALA A 57 23.92 -9.39 1.44
CA ALA A 57 23.26 -9.19 0.16
C ALA A 57 21.72 -9.14 0.34
N PRO A 58 21.00 -8.39 -0.52
CA PRO A 58 19.54 -8.49 -0.57
C PRO A 58 19.10 -9.97 -0.62
N TYR A 59 18.00 -10.32 0.05
CA TYR A 59 17.47 -11.70 0.10
C TYR A 59 18.34 -12.74 0.82
N ALA A 60 19.53 -12.36 1.29
CA ALA A 60 20.44 -13.26 2.01
C ALA A 60 20.18 -13.28 3.53
N ASP A 61 19.02 -12.77 4.00
CA ASP A 61 18.64 -12.86 5.41
C ASP A 61 18.68 -14.32 5.84
N ARG A 62 19.53 -14.60 6.81
CA ARG A 62 19.74 -15.90 7.44
C ARG A 62 18.59 -16.19 8.40
N LEU A 63 18.11 -15.19 9.13
CA LEU A 63 17.13 -15.37 10.20
C LEU A 63 15.83 -16.00 9.71
N PRO A 64 15.15 -15.51 8.65
CA PRO A 64 13.96 -16.18 8.11
C PRO A 64 14.25 -17.60 7.61
N GLN A 65 15.44 -17.86 7.06
CA GLN A 65 15.83 -19.19 6.57
C GLN A 65 16.05 -20.17 7.72
N VAL A 66 16.70 -19.72 8.79
CA VAL A 66 16.89 -20.47 10.03
C VAL A 66 15.54 -20.77 10.67
N LEU A 67 14.69 -19.74 10.85
CA LEU A 67 13.36 -19.88 11.44
C LEU A 67 12.46 -20.81 10.62
N ALA A 68 12.49 -20.73 9.29
CA ALA A 68 11.69 -21.59 8.42
C ALA A 68 12.06 -23.09 8.50
N ARG A 69 13.25 -23.42 9.03
CA ARG A 69 13.72 -24.81 9.21
C ARG A 69 13.44 -25.37 10.61
N LEU A 70 13.04 -24.54 11.57
CA LEU A 70 12.64 -24.99 12.89
C LEU A 70 11.18 -25.47 12.88
N SER A 71 10.87 -26.47 13.70
CA SER A 71 9.48 -26.90 13.87
C SER A 71 8.68 -25.82 14.61
N PRO A 72 7.35 -25.71 14.38
CA PRO A 72 6.52 -24.74 15.07
C PRO A 72 6.60 -24.79 16.61
N GLU A 73 6.75 -25.98 17.19
CA GLU A 73 6.85 -26.18 18.64
C GLU A 73 8.15 -25.62 19.20
N ARG A 74 9.25 -25.82 18.46
CA ARG A 74 10.57 -25.28 18.80
C ARG A 74 10.60 -23.77 18.68
N LEU A 75 9.97 -23.22 17.64
CA LEU A 75 9.80 -21.77 17.48
C LEU A 75 8.98 -21.18 18.63
N ALA A 76 7.90 -21.84 19.05
CA ALA A 76 7.08 -21.39 20.16
C ALA A 76 7.88 -21.29 21.46
N LEU A 77 8.63 -22.34 21.82
CA LEU A 77 9.51 -22.34 22.99
C LEU A 77 10.54 -21.22 22.91
N LEU A 78 11.18 -21.03 21.76
CA LEU A 78 12.15 -19.95 21.54
C LEU A 78 11.51 -18.57 21.73
N PHE A 79 10.32 -18.37 21.17
CA PHE A 79 9.62 -17.09 21.16
C PHE A 79 9.13 -16.65 22.53
N GLU A 80 8.85 -17.59 23.44
CA GLU A 80 8.48 -17.28 24.82
C GLU A 80 9.59 -16.59 25.62
N HIS A 81 10.85 -16.74 25.20
CA HIS A 81 12.02 -16.10 25.82
C HIS A 81 12.46 -14.81 25.11
N LEU A 82 11.76 -14.39 24.06
CA LEU A 82 12.03 -13.14 23.35
C LEU A 82 11.08 -12.04 23.82
N THR A 83 11.59 -10.81 23.84
CA THR A 83 10.75 -9.64 24.02
C THR A 83 9.84 -9.46 22.81
N PRO A 84 8.68 -8.80 22.94
CA PRO A 84 7.82 -8.58 21.78
C PRO A 84 8.48 -7.77 20.66
N ARG A 85 9.43 -6.89 20.99
CA ARG A 85 10.23 -6.16 20.00
C ARG A 85 11.14 -7.09 19.21
N GLU A 86 11.80 -8.03 19.88
CA GLU A 86 12.63 -9.07 19.23
C GLU A 86 11.78 -9.96 18.34
N LEU A 87 10.58 -10.36 18.80
CA LEU A 87 9.63 -11.13 17.98
C LEU A 87 9.17 -10.37 16.75
N ARG A 88 8.79 -9.10 16.90
CA ARG A 88 8.42 -8.23 15.79
C ARG A 88 9.55 -8.20 14.76
N ARG A 89 10.78 -8.02 15.21
CA ARG A 89 11.96 -7.98 14.35
C ARG A 89 12.21 -9.32 13.64
N ALA A 90 12.17 -10.42 14.38
CA ALA A 90 12.41 -11.76 13.82
C ALA A 90 11.38 -12.16 12.76
N LEU A 91 10.10 -11.81 12.98
CA LEU A 91 9.01 -12.24 12.12
C LEU A 91 8.71 -11.24 10.99
N PHE A 92 8.79 -9.95 11.27
CA PHE A 92 8.30 -8.89 10.39
C PHE A 92 9.38 -7.86 10.01
N GLY A 93 10.62 -7.99 10.49
CA GLY A 93 11.71 -7.05 10.22
C GLY A 93 12.65 -7.41 9.06
N ASN A 94 12.56 -8.63 8.52
CA ASN A 94 13.47 -9.12 7.47
C ASN A 94 12.95 -8.87 6.04
N PHE A 95 13.67 -9.24 5.00
CA PHE A 95 13.14 -9.30 3.63
C PHE A 95 12.41 -10.63 3.38
N ARG A 96 13.11 -11.73 3.71
CA ARG A 96 12.58 -13.07 3.99
C ARG A 96 11.33 -13.01 4.87
N VAL A 97 10.16 -13.56 4.47
CA VAL A 97 9.10 -13.87 5.45
C VAL A 97 9.20 -15.35 5.85
N VAL A 98 8.95 -15.63 7.13
CA VAL A 98 8.67 -17.01 7.55
C VAL A 98 7.35 -17.42 6.89
N PRO A 99 7.23 -18.62 6.30
CA PRO A 99 5.98 -19.06 5.67
C PRO A 99 4.78 -18.87 6.59
N TRP A 100 3.69 -18.31 6.06
CA TRP A 100 2.53 -17.93 6.87
C TRP A 100 1.97 -19.10 7.70
N GLN A 101 1.85 -20.29 7.10
CA GLN A 101 1.39 -21.48 7.81
C GLN A 101 2.32 -21.88 8.98
N THR A 102 3.63 -21.67 8.84
CA THR A 102 4.59 -21.89 9.93
C THR A 102 4.37 -20.88 11.06
N LEU A 103 4.06 -19.62 10.74
CA LEU A 103 3.69 -18.61 11.75
C LEU A 103 2.42 -18.99 12.50
N VAL A 104 1.37 -19.40 11.79
CA VAL A 104 0.09 -19.84 12.39
C VAL A 104 0.32 -21.02 13.33
N ARG A 105 1.01 -22.07 12.87
CA ARG A 105 1.30 -23.25 13.70
C ARG A 105 2.19 -22.92 14.90
N THR A 106 3.13 -22.00 14.74
CA THR A 106 3.97 -21.52 15.85
C THR A 106 3.11 -20.83 16.90
N ALA A 107 2.22 -19.92 16.49
CA ALA A 107 1.30 -19.24 17.39
C ALA A 107 0.36 -20.23 18.10
N GLU A 108 -0.09 -21.29 17.42
CA GLU A 108 -0.86 -22.37 18.02
C GLU A 108 -0.10 -23.14 19.11
N ALA A 109 1.22 -23.25 18.98
CA ALA A 109 2.07 -23.96 19.94
C ALA A 109 2.54 -23.08 21.12
N MET A 110 2.43 -21.75 21.02
CA MET A 110 2.83 -20.83 22.10
C MET A 110 1.89 -20.91 23.31
N ALA A 111 2.42 -20.65 24.50
CA ALA A 111 1.62 -20.42 25.70
C ALA A 111 0.64 -19.24 25.47
N PRO A 112 -0.65 -19.37 25.81
CA PRO A 112 -1.66 -18.34 25.52
C PRO A 112 -1.33 -16.95 26.07
N ALA A 113 -0.62 -16.87 27.21
CA ALA A 113 -0.17 -15.60 27.79
C ALA A 113 0.95 -14.93 26.97
N ALA A 114 1.88 -15.71 26.41
CA ALA A 114 2.94 -15.19 25.56
C ALA A 114 2.38 -14.69 24.22
N LEU A 115 1.47 -15.46 23.62
CA LEU A 115 0.80 -15.05 22.39
C LEU A 115 -0.08 -13.80 22.60
N ALA A 116 -0.77 -13.67 23.73
CA ALA A 116 -1.52 -12.46 24.06
C ALA A 116 -0.63 -11.21 24.13
N ARG A 117 0.59 -11.31 24.70
CA ARG A 117 1.57 -10.21 24.71
C ARG A 117 2.06 -9.86 23.31
N LEU A 118 2.34 -10.86 22.48
CA LEU A 118 2.73 -10.66 21.08
C LEU A 118 1.63 -9.93 20.29
N LEU A 119 0.38 -10.38 20.39
CA LEU A 119 -0.77 -9.71 19.75
C LEU A 119 -0.90 -8.26 20.21
N GLY A 120 -0.62 -7.97 21.48
CA GLY A 120 -0.62 -6.61 22.01
C GLY A 120 0.46 -5.70 21.41
N GLU A 121 1.49 -6.25 20.79
CA GLU A 121 2.57 -5.46 20.20
C GLU A 121 2.38 -5.35 18.68
N LEU A 122 1.86 -6.40 18.08
CA LEU A 122 1.42 -6.37 16.68
C LEU A 122 0.16 -5.50 16.49
N ALA A 123 -0.64 -5.25 17.53
CA ALA A 123 -1.79 -4.34 17.45
C ALA A 123 -1.40 -2.85 17.41
N LEU A 124 -0.11 -2.51 17.57
CA LEU A 124 0.38 -1.14 17.44
C LEU A 124 0.69 -0.79 15.97
N GLY A 125 0.49 0.47 15.60
CA GLY A 125 0.79 0.97 14.26
C GLY A 125 -0.29 0.69 13.21
N VAL A 126 0.13 0.65 11.96
CA VAL A 126 -0.73 0.59 10.77
C VAL A 126 -0.76 -0.81 10.18
N ASP A 127 0.40 -1.41 9.91
CA ASP A 127 0.51 -2.62 9.09
C ASP A 127 0.36 -3.90 9.92
N LEU A 128 1.10 -4.00 11.03
CA LEU A 128 1.12 -5.18 11.90
C LEU A 128 -0.26 -5.61 12.45
N PRO A 129 -1.21 -4.69 12.73
CA PRO A 129 -2.54 -5.09 13.18
C PRO A 129 -3.27 -5.97 12.17
N ARG A 130 -3.04 -5.80 10.86
CA ARG A 130 -3.65 -6.67 9.83
C ARG A 130 -3.08 -8.08 9.93
N SER A 131 -1.76 -8.21 10.07
CA SER A 131 -1.10 -9.49 10.30
C SER A 131 -1.58 -10.16 11.59
N ALA A 132 -1.74 -9.42 12.68
CA ALA A 132 -2.24 -9.96 13.94
C ALA A 132 -3.71 -10.43 13.84
N ALA A 133 -4.56 -9.67 13.13
CA ALA A 133 -5.94 -10.05 12.91
C ALA A 133 -6.04 -11.32 12.05
N ARG A 134 -5.23 -11.42 10.98
CA ARG A 134 -5.12 -12.62 10.15
C ARG A 134 -4.59 -13.82 10.94
N LEU A 135 -3.56 -13.63 11.76
CA LEU A 135 -2.99 -14.69 12.59
C LEU A 135 -4.05 -15.27 13.54
N LEU A 136 -4.83 -14.40 14.18
CA LEU A 136 -5.92 -14.79 15.08
C LEU A 136 -7.11 -15.42 14.33
N ALA A 137 -7.33 -15.06 13.07
CA ALA A 137 -8.36 -15.67 12.21
C ALA A 137 -7.99 -17.08 11.74
N ASP A 138 -6.72 -17.31 11.42
CA ASP A 138 -6.26 -18.55 10.79
C ASP A 138 -5.86 -19.65 11.80
N MET A 139 -5.73 -19.32 13.10
CA MET A 139 -5.40 -20.29 14.14
C MET A 139 -6.59 -21.16 14.57
N LYS A 140 -6.30 -22.34 15.13
CA LYS A 140 -7.30 -23.20 15.78
C LYS A 140 -8.15 -22.44 16.79
N ARG A 141 -9.47 -22.65 16.71
CA ARG A 141 -10.47 -22.07 17.63
C ARG A 141 -10.12 -22.25 19.11
N ALA A 142 -9.62 -23.42 19.51
CA ALA A 142 -9.25 -23.69 20.91
C ALA A 142 -8.12 -22.77 21.40
N GLN A 143 -7.15 -22.43 20.55
CA GLN A 143 -6.06 -21.52 20.93
C GLN A 143 -6.56 -20.07 20.99
N ALA A 144 -7.33 -19.63 19.99
CA ALA A 144 -7.96 -18.32 20.02
C ALA A 144 -8.79 -18.13 21.31
N ALA A 145 -9.50 -19.17 21.75
CA ALA A 145 -10.25 -19.22 23.01
C ALA A 145 -9.40 -18.98 24.24
N ALA A 146 -8.21 -19.57 24.27
CA ALA A 146 -7.31 -19.43 25.39
C ALA A 146 -6.62 -18.05 25.42
N VAL A 147 -6.35 -17.47 24.26
CA VAL A 147 -5.59 -16.22 24.12
C VAL A 147 -6.46 -14.99 24.37
N LEU A 148 -7.66 -14.95 23.80
CA LEU A 148 -8.53 -13.76 23.83
C LEU A 148 -8.85 -13.24 25.25
N PRO A 149 -9.18 -14.09 26.25
CA PRO A 149 -9.42 -13.62 27.62
C PRO A 149 -8.19 -12.98 28.27
N ARG A 150 -6.99 -13.36 27.83
CA ARG A 150 -5.69 -12.88 28.32
C ARG A 150 -5.19 -11.66 27.56
N ALA A 151 -5.71 -11.39 26.36
CA ALA A 151 -5.39 -10.19 25.61
C ALA A 151 -5.97 -8.96 26.32
N GLU A 152 -5.24 -7.84 26.20
CA GLU A 152 -5.75 -6.56 26.65
C GLU A 152 -6.92 -6.12 25.79
N ASP A 153 -7.85 -5.41 26.40
CA ASP A 153 -9.11 -4.96 25.78
C ASP A 153 -8.93 -4.21 24.46
N TRP A 154 -7.98 -3.28 24.44
CA TRP A 154 -7.71 -2.45 23.28
C TRP A 154 -7.15 -3.25 22.09
N VAL A 155 -6.49 -4.39 22.35
CA VAL A 155 -5.96 -5.29 21.32
C VAL A 155 -7.13 -5.93 20.58
N VAL A 156 -8.08 -6.49 21.31
CA VAL A 156 -9.28 -7.09 20.72
C VAL A 156 -10.07 -6.05 19.91
N ILE A 157 -10.23 -4.83 20.45
CA ILE A 157 -10.86 -3.71 19.72
C ILE A 157 -10.14 -3.40 18.42
N ARG A 158 -8.81 -3.35 18.45
CA ARG A 158 -8.00 -2.96 17.29
C ARG A 158 -8.05 -4.03 16.20
N LEU A 159 -8.01 -5.30 16.58
CA LEU A 159 -7.93 -6.41 15.64
C LEU A 159 -9.30 -6.80 15.05
N ALA A 160 -10.37 -6.71 15.84
CA ALA A 160 -11.70 -7.19 15.41
C ALA A 160 -12.20 -6.59 14.07
N PRO A 161 -12.10 -5.26 13.80
CA PRO A 161 -12.56 -4.68 12.53
C PRO A 161 -11.74 -5.11 11.30
N LEU A 162 -10.52 -5.59 11.53
CA LEU A 162 -9.57 -6.03 10.50
C LEU A 162 -9.76 -7.50 10.13
N MET A 163 -10.55 -8.25 10.90
CA MET A 163 -10.89 -9.64 10.60
C MET A 163 -11.97 -9.75 9.53
N LEU A 164 -11.93 -10.84 8.77
CA LEU A 164 -13.05 -11.25 7.92
C LEU A 164 -14.30 -11.51 8.79
N PRO A 165 -15.53 -11.26 8.27
CA PRO A 165 -16.76 -11.44 9.02
C PRO A 165 -16.87 -12.80 9.71
N GLN A 166 -16.54 -13.88 8.99
CA GLN A 166 -16.63 -15.24 9.50
C GLN A 166 -15.63 -15.51 10.63
N ALA A 167 -14.39 -15.03 10.46
CA ALA A 167 -13.35 -15.14 11.47
C ALA A 167 -13.72 -14.38 12.76
N LEU A 168 -14.25 -13.16 12.62
CA LEU A 168 -14.76 -12.40 13.76
C LEU A 168 -15.91 -13.15 14.44
N ALA A 169 -16.89 -13.64 13.68
CA ALA A 169 -18.00 -14.40 14.26
C ALA A 169 -17.51 -15.65 15.01
N ASP A 170 -16.51 -16.36 14.48
CA ASP A 170 -15.91 -17.52 15.13
C ASP A 170 -15.17 -17.14 16.41
N VAL A 171 -14.35 -16.08 16.38
CA VAL A 171 -13.69 -15.50 17.56
C VAL A 171 -14.70 -15.13 18.65
N LEU A 172 -15.86 -14.62 18.28
CA LEU A 172 -16.88 -14.16 19.22
C LEU A 172 -17.74 -15.29 19.80
N ARG A 173 -17.99 -16.37 19.04
CA ARG A 173 -18.64 -17.58 19.55
C ARG A 173 -17.84 -18.26 20.67
N ILE A 174 -16.54 -18.01 20.70
CA ILE A 174 -15.60 -18.60 21.64
C ILE A 174 -15.57 -17.83 22.98
N LEU A 175 -16.06 -16.59 23.04
CA LEU A 175 -16.08 -15.81 24.27
C LEU A 175 -17.06 -16.45 25.28
N PRO A 176 -16.57 -16.95 26.43
CA PRO A 176 -17.28 -17.96 27.23
C PRO A 176 -18.43 -17.45 28.12
N SER A 177 -18.77 -16.14 28.12
CA SER A 177 -19.81 -15.61 29.02
C SER A 177 -20.46 -14.28 28.59
N ASP A 178 -21.65 -13.98 29.14
CA ASP A 178 -22.29 -12.65 29.08
C ASP A 178 -21.36 -11.52 29.56
N ARG A 179 -20.43 -11.83 30.47
CA ARG A 179 -19.42 -10.89 30.97
C ARG A 179 -18.41 -10.51 29.88
N ASP A 180 -18.03 -11.46 29.02
CA ASP A 180 -17.12 -11.23 27.89
C ASP A 180 -17.84 -10.50 26.75
N ALA A 181 -19.13 -10.77 26.54
CA ALA A 181 -19.98 -10.01 25.63
C ALA A 181 -20.20 -8.56 26.11
N ALA A 182 -20.44 -8.35 27.40
CA ALA A 182 -20.52 -7.02 28.01
C ALA A 182 -19.17 -6.28 28.00
N ARG A 183 -18.05 -7.00 28.14
CA ARG A 183 -16.68 -6.48 27.97
C ARG A 183 -16.50 -6.04 26.52
N LEU A 184 -16.70 -6.92 25.56
CA LEU A 184 -16.57 -6.60 24.14
C LEU A 184 -17.50 -5.45 23.70
N THR A 185 -18.76 -5.41 24.16
CA THR A 185 -19.63 -4.29 23.81
C THR A 185 -19.11 -3.00 24.40
N ARG A 186 -18.80 -2.99 25.70
CA ARG A 186 -18.18 -1.81 26.34
C ARG A 186 -16.93 -1.39 25.60
N LEU A 187 -16.20 -2.30 24.98
CA LEU A 187 -14.98 -2.00 24.24
C LEU A 187 -15.21 -1.49 22.81
N LEU A 188 -16.14 -2.10 22.06
CA LEU A 188 -16.59 -1.62 20.75
C LEU A 188 -17.29 -0.25 20.87
N VAL A 189 -17.82 0.07 22.05
CA VAL A 189 -18.53 1.30 22.38
C VAL A 189 -17.63 2.35 23.07
N ALA A 190 -16.73 1.94 23.96
CA ALA A 190 -15.88 2.84 24.74
C ALA A 190 -14.58 3.18 24.01
N ALA A 191 -14.31 2.63 22.83
CA ALA A 191 -13.27 3.14 21.95
C ALA A 191 -13.71 4.50 21.37
N PRO A 192 -13.33 5.65 21.94
CA PRO A 192 -14.01 6.90 21.68
C PRO A 192 -13.46 7.57 20.40
N PRO A 193 -14.30 7.98 19.45
CA PRO A 193 -15.72 7.65 19.38
C PRO A 193 -15.93 6.36 18.57
N PRO A 194 -16.86 5.50 19.01
CA PRO A 194 -17.34 4.43 18.15
C PRO A 194 -18.11 5.10 17.02
N CYS A 195 -17.76 4.78 15.77
CA CYS A 195 -18.62 5.14 14.65
C CYS A 195 -19.86 4.22 14.72
N PRO A 196 -21.09 4.76 14.89
CA PRO A 196 -22.29 3.94 15.01
C PRO A 196 -22.52 3.02 13.80
N ALA A 197 -22.11 3.46 12.61
CA ALA A 197 -22.14 2.67 11.39
C ALA A 197 -21.20 1.45 11.45
N SER A 198 -19.96 1.63 11.93
CA SER A 198 -19.03 0.51 12.15
C SER A 198 -19.53 -0.46 13.23
N LEU A 199 -20.13 0.06 14.30
CA LEU A 199 -20.74 -0.76 15.35
C LEU A 199 -21.90 -1.59 14.79
N SER A 200 -22.76 -0.99 13.97
CA SER A 200 -23.90 -1.68 13.35
C SER A 200 -23.47 -2.79 12.40
N ASP A 201 -22.44 -2.54 11.57
CA ASP A 201 -21.85 -3.58 10.70
C ASP A 201 -21.24 -4.72 11.53
N ALA A 202 -20.50 -4.41 12.60
CA ALA A 202 -19.97 -5.42 13.50
C ALA A 202 -21.10 -6.28 14.11
N LEU A 203 -22.18 -5.66 14.61
CA LEU A 203 -23.34 -6.35 15.18
C LEU A 203 -24.11 -7.18 14.14
N ARG A 204 -24.24 -6.69 12.90
CA ARG A 204 -24.92 -7.39 11.80
C ARG A 204 -24.23 -8.70 11.44
N ARG A 205 -22.91 -8.78 11.61
CA ARG A 205 -22.11 -9.98 11.35
C ARG A 205 -22.19 -11.04 12.47
N LEU A 206 -22.85 -10.72 13.58
CA LEU A 206 -22.95 -11.63 14.73
C LEU A 206 -24.12 -12.60 14.61
N PRO A 207 -23.99 -13.82 15.19
CA PRO A 207 -25.11 -14.71 15.44
C PRO A 207 -26.22 -14.01 16.25
N PRO A 208 -27.51 -14.37 16.08
CA PRO A 208 -28.63 -13.69 16.73
C PRO A 208 -28.51 -13.53 18.25
N GLY A 209 -28.08 -14.57 18.96
CA GLY A 209 -27.92 -14.53 20.43
C GLY A 209 -26.83 -13.55 20.87
N ALA A 210 -25.64 -13.60 20.25
CA ALA A 210 -24.57 -12.65 20.52
C ALA A 210 -24.99 -11.22 20.14
N ARG A 211 -25.67 -11.05 18.99
CA ARG A 211 -26.22 -9.75 18.58
C ARG A 211 -27.17 -9.19 19.62
N GLN A 212 -28.11 -9.98 20.12
CA GLN A 212 -29.08 -9.54 21.13
C GLN A 212 -28.38 -9.07 22.42
N ILE A 213 -27.41 -9.85 22.91
CA ILE A 213 -26.62 -9.52 24.10
C ILE A 213 -25.84 -8.21 23.89
N LEU A 214 -25.11 -8.08 22.77
CA LEU A 214 -24.33 -6.88 22.51
C LEU A 214 -25.22 -5.65 22.22
N SER A 215 -26.35 -5.82 21.53
CA SER A 215 -27.31 -4.74 21.27
C SER A 215 -27.86 -4.11 22.56
N ALA A 216 -28.06 -4.90 23.62
CA ALA A 216 -28.52 -4.40 24.93
C ALA A 216 -27.51 -3.42 25.57
N HIS A 217 -26.23 -3.57 25.26
CA HIS A 217 -25.13 -2.76 25.80
C HIS A 217 -24.73 -1.57 24.90
N VAL A 218 -25.40 -1.35 23.76
CA VAL A 218 -25.21 -0.15 22.93
C VAL A 218 -25.65 1.09 23.71
N PRO A 219 -24.85 2.19 23.76
CA PRO A 219 -25.23 3.41 24.44
C PRO A 219 -26.57 3.93 23.94
N GLN A 220 -27.34 4.48 24.87
CA GLN A 220 -28.65 5.07 24.54
C GLN A 220 -28.57 6.07 23.38
N ARG A 221 -27.52 6.88 23.30
CA ARG A 221 -27.30 7.86 22.22
C ARG A 221 -27.10 7.24 20.82
N TYR A 222 -26.73 5.96 20.72
CA TYR A 222 -26.51 5.26 19.45
C TYR A 222 -27.55 4.17 19.18
N ARG A 223 -28.32 3.79 20.19
CA ARG A 223 -29.25 2.65 20.12
C ARG A 223 -30.21 2.76 18.95
N ARG A 224 -30.86 3.92 18.79
CA ARG A 224 -31.78 4.17 17.68
C ARG A 224 -31.11 4.00 16.32
N PHE A 225 -29.95 4.64 16.11
CA PHE A 225 -29.21 4.52 14.85
C PHE A 225 -28.83 3.07 14.55
N VAL A 226 -28.35 2.33 15.55
CA VAL A 226 -27.92 0.94 15.41
C VAL A 226 -29.10 0.02 15.12
N GLU A 227 -30.23 0.20 15.80
CA GLU A 227 -31.47 -0.57 15.56
C GLU A 227 -32.02 -0.31 14.16
N GLU A 228 -32.10 0.96 13.76
CA GLU A 228 -32.48 1.34 12.40
C GLU A 228 -31.52 0.70 11.39
N GLU A 229 -30.21 0.82 11.58
CA GLU A 229 -29.23 0.17 10.71
C GLU A 229 -29.41 -1.35 10.65
N LEU A 230 -29.59 -2.04 11.78
CA LEU A 230 -29.75 -3.49 11.79
C LEU A 230 -31.04 -3.97 11.11
N SER A 231 -32.09 -3.14 11.14
CA SER A 231 -33.38 -3.44 10.48
C SER A 231 -33.36 -3.25 8.96
N ARG A 232 -32.35 -2.54 8.42
CA ARG A 232 -32.31 -2.20 6.99
C ARG A 232 -31.88 -3.38 6.11
N SER A 233 -32.63 -3.58 5.05
CA SER A 233 -32.22 -4.40 3.91
C SER A 233 -31.03 -3.75 3.21
N VAL A 234 -29.93 -4.49 3.12
CA VAL A 234 -28.77 -4.09 2.32
C VAL A 234 -28.88 -4.78 0.97
N ASN A 235 -28.60 -4.05 -0.10
CA ASN A 235 -28.59 -4.59 -1.45
C ASN A 235 -27.31 -5.43 -1.64
N PRO A 236 -27.42 -6.76 -1.86
CA PRO A 236 -26.26 -7.63 -2.00
C PRO A 236 -25.32 -7.21 -3.13
N ARG A 237 -25.87 -6.60 -4.20
CA ARG A 237 -25.09 -6.12 -5.35
C ARG A 237 -24.06 -5.07 -4.95
N TRP A 238 -24.43 -4.13 -4.07
CA TRP A 238 -23.49 -3.06 -3.66
C TRP A 238 -22.40 -3.56 -2.72
N GLU A 239 -22.71 -4.57 -1.91
CA GLU A 239 -21.73 -5.18 -1.01
C GLU A 239 -20.72 -6.05 -1.77
N ALA A 240 -21.18 -6.74 -2.82
CA ALA A 240 -20.34 -7.63 -3.63
C ALA A 240 -19.48 -6.90 -4.67
N MET A 241 -19.89 -5.71 -5.14
CA MET A 241 -19.17 -4.96 -6.18
C MET A 241 -17.73 -4.62 -5.75
N GLY A 242 -16.78 -4.61 -6.68
CA GLY A 242 -15.43 -4.10 -6.43
C GLY A 242 -15.45 -2.65 -5.96
N MET A 243 -14.55 -2.26 -5.05
CA MET A 243 -14.52 -0.89 -4.53
C MET A 243 -14.20 0.13 -5.64
N VAL A 244 -13.33 -0.22 -6.59
CA VAL A 244 -12.96 0.64 -7.71
C VAL A 244 -14.17 0.91 -8.61
N ASP A 245 -14.85 -0.16 -9.05
CA ASP A 245 -16.03 -0.07 -9.92
C ASP A 245 -17.19 0.69 -9.26
N LEU A 246 -17.41 0.42 -7.96
CA LEU A 246 -18.43 1.12 -7.18
C LEU A 246 -18.18 2.63 -7.15
N VAL A 247 -16.96 3.03 -6.82
CA VAL A 247 -16.59 4.44 -6.73
C VAL A 247 -16.69 5.12 -8.09
N GLU A 248 -16.24 4.46 -9.16
CA GLU A 248 -16.35 5.01 -10.52
C GLU A 248 -17.81 5.22 -10.93
N MET A 249 -18.66 4.22 -10.70
CA MET A 249 -20.09 4.32 -11.03
C MET A 249 -20.77 5.44 -10.21
N LEU A 250 -20.36 5.66 -8.96
CA LEU A 250 -20.90 6.73 -8.12
C LEU A 250 -20.42 8.13 -8.56
N HIS A 251 -19.21 8.26 -9.09
CA HIS A 251 -18.71 9.55 -9.64
C HIS A 251 -19.56 10.09 -10.79
N ARG A 252 -20.36 9.23 -11.45
CA ARG A 252 -21.27 9.61 -12.54
C ARG A 252 -22.66 10.02 -12.06
N LYS A 253 -22.93 9.98 -10.75
CA LYS A 253 -24.24 10.29 -10.16
C LYS A 253 -24.22 11.68 -9.51
N SER A 254 -25.41 12.30 -9.40
CA SER A 254 -25.59 13.47 -8.53
C SER A 254 -25.43 13.09 -7.06
N PRO A 255 -25.15 14.05 -6.15
CA PRO A 255 -25.09 13.78 -4.71
C PRO A 255 -26.31 13.00 -4.18
N GLU A 256 -27.53 13.34 -4.60
CA GLU A 256 -28.77 12.65 -4.20
C GLU A 256 -28.82 11.23 -4.76
N GLY A 257 -28.30 11.02 -5.98
CA GLY A 257 -28.13 9.71 -6.57
C GLY A 257 -27.15 8.84 -5.80
N ILE A 258 -26.08 9.44 -5.26
CA ILE A 258 -25.12 8.76 -4.38
C ILE A 258 -25.78 8.45 -3.03
N VAL A 259 -26.54 9.39 -2.44
CA VAL A 259 -27.29 9.16 -1.20
C VAL A 259 -28.22 7.96 -1.34
N ARG A 260 -29.02 7.88 -2.41
CA ARG A 260 -29.90 6.71 -2.67
C ARG A 260 -29.12 5.41 -2.73
N ALA A 261 -27.94 5.39 -3.35
CA ALA A 261 -27.08 4.22 -3.39
C ALA A 261 -26.54 3.87 -1.99
N LEU A 262 -25.95 4.83 -1.28
CA LEU A 262 -25.45 4.68 0.09
C LEU A 262 -26.53 4.14 1.02
N MET A 263 -27.77 4.59 0.87
CA MET A 263 -28.91 4.14 1.66
C MET A 263 -29.35 2.69 1.39
N SER A 264 -28.68 1.98 0.48
CA SER A 264 -28.85 0.55 0.27
C SER A 264 -27.60 -0.26 0.58
N MET A 265 -26.60 0.35 1.22
CA MET A 265 -25.34 -0.26 1.65
C MET A 265 -25.29 -0.36 3.18
N SER A 266 -24.43 -1.24 3.69
CA SER A 266 -24.06 -1.27 5.11
C SER A 266 -23.30 0.01 5.52
N GLY A 267 -23.42 0.42 6.79
CA GLY A 267 -22.72 1.60 7.31
C GLY A 267 -21.20 1.57 7.08
N ARG A 268 -20.54 0.41 7.21
CA ARG A 268 -19.10 0.27 6.90
C ARG A 268 -18.83 0.56 5.43
N ARG A 269 -19.62 -0.02 4.53
CA ARG A 269 -19.50 0.19 3.09
C ARG A 269 -19.73 1.65 2.70
N GLN A 270 -20.71 2.32 3.33
CA GLN A 270 -20.95 3.75 3.15
C GLN A 270 -19.71 4.59 3.49
N ILE A 271 -19.08 4.34 4.64
CA ILE A 271 -17.84 5.03 5.06
C ILE A 271 -16.71 4.78 4.06
N THR A 272 -16.50 3.52 3.67
CA THR A 272 -15.44 3.16 2.70
C THR A 272 -15.65 3.87 1.37
N VAL A 273 -16.88 3.93 0.87
CA VAL A 273 -17.23 4.69 -0.35
C VAL A 273 -16.94 6.18 -0.17
N LEU A 274 -17.43 6.81 0.90
CA LEU A 274 -17.23 8.24 1.14
C LEU A 274 -15.75 8.63 1.26
N LYS A 275 -14.90 7.77 1.83
CA LYS A 275 -13.44 7.99 1.86
C LYS A 275 -12.83 8.09 0.46
N ARG A 276 -13.45 7.47 -0.56
CA ARG A 276 -12.94 7.31 -1.93
C ARG A 276 -13.58 8.23 -2.98
N LEU A 277 -14.70 8.89 -2.68
CA LEU A 277 -15.38 9.80 -3.63
C LEU A 277 -14.65 11.12 -3.91
N GLY A 278 -13.54 11.40 -3.22
CA GLY A 278 -12.93 12.73 -3.19
C GLY A 278 -13.66 13.67 -2.22
N ALA A 279 -12.92 14.58 -1.58
CA ALA A 279 -13.49 15.40 -0.52
C ALA A 279 -14.68 16.30 -0.95
N PRO A 280 -14.66 16.96 -2.14
CA PRO A 280 -15.78 17.78 -2.58
C PRO A 280 -17.08 16.99 -2.79
N LEU A 281 -17.00 15.83 -3.46
CA LEU A 281 -18.18 15.01 -3.73
C LEU A 281 -18.70 14.33 -2.47
N ALA A 282 -17.81 13.90 -1.57
CA ALA A 282 -18.19 13.39 -0.25
C ALA A 282 -18.88 14.46 0.60
N ALA A 283 -18.39 15.71 0.59
CA ALA A 283 -19.03 16.84 1.27
C ALA A 283 -20.44 17.10 0.70
N ALA A 284 -20.58 17.25 -0.61
CA ALA A 284 -21.87 17.43 -1.26
C ALA A 284 -22.85 16.28 -0.96
N THR A 285 -22.36 15.04 -0.98
CA THR A 285 -23.16 13.84 -0.64
C THR A 285 -23.61 13.86 0.82
N LEU A 286 -22.73 14.24 1.76
CA LEU A 286 -23.07 14.33 3.18
C LEU A 286 -24.01 15.50 3.48
N THR A 287 -23.89 16.63 2.78
CA THR A 287 -24.86 17.74 2.86
C THR A 287 -26.23 17.29 2.36
N ALA A 288 -26.30 16.66 1.19
CA ALA A 288 -27.55 16.11 0.64
C ALA A 288 -28.18 15.09 1.61
N LEU A 289 -27.38 14.18 2.17
CA LEU A 289 -27.85 13.26 3.20
C LEU A 289 -28.27 13.99 4.48
N GLY A 290 -27.60 15.08 4.84
CA GLY A 290 -27.92 15.87 6.03
C GLY A 290 -29.28 16.55 5.96
N HIS A 291 -29.76 16.88 4.76
CA HIS A 291 -31.13 17.36 4.53
C HIS A 291 -32.18 16.27 4.80
N GLU A 292 -31.84 14.99 4.57
CA GLU A 292 -32.75 13.85 4.78
C GLU A 292 -32.64 13.24 6.19
N ASP A 293 -31.40 13.04 6.67
CA ASP A 293 -31.03 12.34 7.90
C ASP A 293 -29.71 12.90 8.47
N PRO A 294 -29.74 14.04 9.21
CA PRO A 294 -28.54 14.68 9.75
C PRO A 294 -27.83 13.81 10.79
N THR A 295 -28.56 12.95 11.52
CA THR A 295 -27.96 12.02 12.49
C THR A 295 -27.03 11.03 11.79
N ARG A 296 -27.49 10.45 10.68
CA ARG A 296 -26.69 9.55 9.87
C ARG A 296 -25.54 10.24 9.15
N ALA A 297 -25.79 11.41 8.56
CA ALA A 297 -24.72 12.19 7.94
C ALA A 297 -23.58 12.48 8.95
N GLY A 298 -23.92 12.90 10.17
CA GLY A 298 -22.95 13.11 11.24
C GLY A 298 -22.21 11.82 11.66
N ALA A 299 -22.93 10.69 11.76
CA ALA A 299 -22.34 9.39 12.07
C ALA A 299 -21.35 8.91 10.99
N LEU A 300 -21.68 9.12 9.71
CA LEU A 300 -20.81 8.78 8.58
C LEU A 300 -19.60 9.69 8.50
N LEU A 301 -19.77 11.00 8.69
CA LEU A 301 -18.67 11.96 8.78
C LEU A 301 -17.69 11.57 9.89
N ALA A 302 -18.19 11.20 11.07
CA ALA A 302 -17.35 10.71 12.16
C ALA A 302 -16.55 9.45 11.79
N GLY A 303 -17.11 8.59 10.93
CA GLY A 303 -16.45 7.38 10.40
C GLY A 303 -15.31 7.65 9.42
N LEU A 304 -15.15 8.89 8.92
CA LEU A 304 -14.08 9.26 7.99
C LEU A 304 -12.71 9.43 8.66
N GLY A 305 -12.64 9.37 9.99
CA GLY A 305 -11.38 9.37 10.73
C GLY A 305 -10.81 7.95 10.87
N GLU A 306 -9.51 7.80 10.65
CA GLU A 306 -8.79 6.55 10.94
C GLU A 306 -7.86 6.74 12.11
N TYR A 307 -7.96 5.87 13.09
CA TYR A 307 -7.20 5.96 14.33
C TYR A 307 -6.28 4.75 14.48
N VAL A 308 -5.07 5.00 14.97
CA VAL A 308 -4.07 3.97 15.28
C VAL A 308 -3.67 4.04 16.74
N TRP A 309 -3.26 2.91 17.28
CA TRP A 309 -2.65 2.84 18.61
C TRP A 309 -1.15 2.94 18.48
N VAL A 310 -0.55 3.83 19.27
CA VAL A 310 0.91 3.99 19.34
C VAL A 310 1.38 3.89 20.78
N ARG A 311 2.65 3.55 20.93
CA ARG A 311 3.35 3.63 22.21
C ARG A 311 3.97 5.02 22.39
N GLY A 312 3.70 5.65 23.52
CA GLY A 312 4.31 6.90 23.94
C GLY A 312 5.74 6.69 24.48
N PRO A 313 6.53 7.76 24.64
CA PRO A 313 7.90 7.68 25.16
C PRO A 313 8.00 7.10 26.58
N ASP A 314 6.95 7.26 27.38
CA ASP A 314 6.79 6.72 28.73
C ASP A 314 6.29 5.25 28.74
N GLY A 315 6.15 4.64 27.57
CA GLY A 315 5.60 3.31 27.40
C GLY A 315 4.07 3.25 27.44
N SER A 316 3.38 4.37 27.72
CA SER A 316 1.92 4.45 27.70
C SER A 316 1.38 4.20 26.30
N ARG A 317 0.15 3.70 26.19
CA ARG A 317 -0.49 3.51 24.88
C ARG A 317 -1.51 4.60 24.68
N ARG A 318 -1.43 5.27 23.53
CA ARG A 318 -2.37 6.33 23.15
C ARG A 318 -2.89 6.09 21.76
N ARG A 319 -4.15 6.47 21.55
CA ARG A 319 -4.77 6.47 20.24
C ARG A 319 -4.51 7.82 19.57
N LEU A 320 -4.08 7.80 18.31
CA LEU A 320 -3.86 9.00 17.51
C LEU A 320 -4.70 8.92 16.24
N LEU A 321 -5.26 10.06 15.84
CA LEU A 321 -5.82 10.21 14.50
C LEU A 321 -4.66 10.06 13.50
N PHE A 322 -4.74 9.06 12.63
CA PHE A 322 -3.76 8.74 11.60
C PHE A 322 -4.13 9.45 10.30
N ALA A 323 -5.27 9.08 9.70
CA ALA A 323 -5.84 9.73 8.54
C ALA A 323 -7.12 10.49 8.92
N ALA A 324 -7.24 11.75 8.48
CA ALA A 324 -8.34 12.63 8.84
C ALA A 324 -9.15 13.02 7.62
N ARG A 325 -9.71 12.03 6.91
CA ARG A 325 -10.48 12.31 5.69
C ARG A 325 -11.69 13.20 5.96
N GLY A 326 -12.25 13.11 7.17
CA GLY A 326 -13.26 14.04 7.66
C GLY A 326 -12.80 15.50 7.64
N ALA A 327 -11.54 15.81 7.94
CA ALA A 327 -11.01 17.18 7.88
C ALA A 327 -11.03 17.74 6.45
N ALA A 328 -10.64 16.95 5.44
CA ALA A 328 -10.74 17.36 4.04
C ALA A 328 -12.20 17.59 3.62
N VAL A 329 -13.13 16.74 4.09
CA VAL A 329 -14.56 16.93 3.83
C VAL A 329 -15.07 18.23 4.47
N LEU A 330 -14.65 18.54 5.71
CA LEU A 330 -15.03 19.79 6.39
C LEU A 330 -14.62 21.03 5.58
N GLU A 331 -13.47 21.03 4.90
CA GLU A 331 -13.03 22.16 4.05
C GLU A 331 -14.05 22.54 2.96
N HIS A 332 -14.81 21.54 2.50
CA HIS A 332 -15.76 21.65 1.39
C HIS A 332 -17.22 21.72 1.83
N LEU A 333 -17.52 21.64 3.13
CA LEU A 333 -18.88 21.87 3.62
C LEU A 333 -19.19 23.37 3.60
N ASP A 334 -20.41 23.71 3.17
CA ASP A 334 -20.91 25.08 3.22
C ASP A 334 -21.50 25.36 4.61
N PRO A 335 -20.87 26.21 5.45
CA PRO A 335 -21.38 26.51 6.78
C PRO A 335 -22.75 27.22 6.77
N GLU A 336 -23.14 27.85 5.65
CA GLU A 336 -24.42 28.54 5.53
C GLU A 336 -25.59 27.59 5.26
N ASP A 337 -25.30 26.34 4.85
CA ASP A 337 -26.34 25.32 4.66
C ASP A 337 -26.81 24.80 6.04
N PRO A 338 -28.11 24.90 6.37
CA PRO A 338 -28.65 24.43 7.65
C PRO A 338 -28.43 22.92 7.89
N ALA A 339 -28.33 22.10 6.84
CA ALA A 339 -28.04 20.68 6.96
C ALA A 339 -26.63 20.44 7.52
N VAL A 340 -25.66 21.31 7.21
CA VAL A 340 -24.29 21.22 7.73
C VAL A 340 -24.27 21.49 9.23
N ALA A 341 -24.97 22.53 9.69
CA ALA A 341 -25.10 22.78 11.12
C ALA A 341 -25.81 21.63 11.85
N ALA A 342 -26.84 21.03 11.24
CA ALA A 342 -27.57 19.91 11.81
C ALA A 342 -26.72 18.64 11.91
N LEU A 343 -26.01 18.26 10.84
CA LEU A 343 -25.19 17.04 10.83
C LEU A 343 -23.99 17.16 11.79
N LEU A 344 -23.38 18.35 11.93
CA LEU A 344 -22.22 18.56 12.81
C LEU A 344 -22.55 18.38 14.28
N GLN A 345 -23.79 18.65 14.71
CA GLN A 345 -24.25 18.37 16.07
C GLN A 345 -24.23 16.88 16.42
N HIS A 346 -24.27 16.01 15.40
CA HIS A 346 -24.23 14.56 15.57
C HIS A 346 -22.83 13.96 15.42
N VAL A 347 -21.81 14.77 15.08
CA VAL A 347 -20.41 14.34 15.11
C VAL A 347 -19.91 14.36 16.56
N PRO A 348 -19.34 13.26 17.09
CA PRO A 348 -18.81 13.24 18.45
C PRO A 348 -17.74 14.31 18.65
N SER A 349 -17.88 15.11 19.72
CA SER A 349 -17.01 16.27 20.00
C SER A 349 -15.50 15.99 19.90
N PRO A 350 -14.95 14.88 20.43
CA PRO A 350 -13.52 14.58 20.27
C PRO A 350 -13.10 14.38 18.81
N THR A 351 -13.94 13.76 17.98
CA THR A 351 -13.62 13.59 16.55
C THR A 351 -13.76 14.87 15.77
N LEU A 352 -14.80 15.66 16.06
CA LEU A 352 -14.94 16.98 15.44
C LEU A 352 -13.76 17.90 15.81
N HIS A 353 -13.30 17.84 17.07
CA HIS A 353 -12.09 18.51 17.53
C HIS A 353 -10.88 18.11 16.69
N ASP A 354 -10.63 16.80 16.54
CA ASP A 354 -9.49 16.30 15.79
C ASP A 354 -9.54 16.68 14.31
N PHE A 355 -10.73 16.67 13.70
CA PHE A 355 -10.91 17.10 12.31
C PHE A 355 -10.63 18.60 12.14
N LEU A 356 -11.19 19.44 13.02
CA LEU A 356 -10.94 20.89 12.99
C LEU A 356 -9.47 21.24 13.28
N ALA A 357 -8.80 20.48 14.15
CA ALA A 357 -7.36 20.62 14.40
C ALA A 357 -6.50 20.30 13.16
N ARG A 358 -7.05 19.60 12.17
CA ARG A 358 -6.38 19.28 10.89
C ARG A 358 -6.90 20.07 9.69
N ALA A 359 -8.05 20.71 9.83
CA ALA A 359 -8.57 21.64 8.84
C ALA A 359 -7.64 22.86 8.68
N GLY A 360 -7.68 23.52 7.54
CA GLY A 360 -7.11 24.83 7.27
C GLY A 360 -7.70 25.91 8.17
N LEU A 361 -6.95 27.01 8.32
CA LEU A 361 -7.34 28.12 9.18
C LEU A 361 -8.66 28.76 8.75
N GLU A 362 -8.92 28.83 7.44
CA GLU A 362 -10.14 29.41 6.89
C GLU A 362 -11.38 28.58 7.17
N CYS A 363 -11.38 27.27 6.86
CA CYS A 363 -12.47 26.36 7.24
C CYS A 363 -12.77 26.45 8.73
N ARG A 364 -11.73 26.38 9.56
CA ARG A 364 -11.88 26.58 11.00
C ARG A 364 -12.64 27.87 11.31
N ARG A 365 -12.20 29.03 10.80
CA ARG A 365 -12.86 30.32 11.05
C ARG A 365 -14.32 30.31 10.62
N ARG A 366 -14.62 29.74 9.45
CA ARG A 366 -15.98 29.58 8.91
C ARG A 366 -16.87 28.72 9.82
N MET A 367 -16.33 27.62 10.35
CA MET A 367 -17.09 26.65 11.17
C MET A 367 -17.26 27.07 12.63
N ARG A 368 -16.46 28.04 13.13
CA ARG A 368 -16.36 28.40 14.56
C ARG A 368 -17.71 28.66 15.23
N ASP A 369 -18.59 29.36 14.52
CA ASP A 369 -19.80 29.89 15.10
C ASP A 369 -21.01 28.95 14.92
N LEU A 370 -20.81 27.78 14.31
CA LEU A 370 -21.86 26.77 14.10
C LEU A 370 -22.22 26.02 15.40
N PRO A 371 -23.52 25.70 15.60
CA PRO A 371 -23.96 24.75 16.62
C PRO A 371 -23.21 23.41 16.50
N GLY A 372 -22.81 22.83 17.63
CA GLY A 372 -22.00 21.61 17.65
C GLY A 372 -20.48 21.86 17.61
N VAL A 373 -20.01 22.93 16.97
CA VAL A 373 -18.58 23.33 16.95
C VAL A 373 -18.21 24.18 18.17
N ARG A 374 -19.08 25.12 18.57
CA ARG A 374 -18.87 25.99 19.75
C ARG A 374 -18.56 25.23 21.04
N ALA A 375 -19.14 24.04 21.20
CA ALA A 375 -18.98 23.20 22.39
C ALA A 375 -17.60 22.51 22.50
N VAL A 376 -16.84 22.47 21.39
CA VAL A 376 -15.62 21.67 21.28
C VAL A 376 -14.36 22.48 21.58
N GLY A 377 -14.44 23.81 21.47
CA GLY A 377 -13.29 24.70 21.58
C GLY A 377 -12.34 24.60 20.39
N PHE A 378 -11.50 25.62 20.20
CA PHE A 378 -10.51 25.65 19.14
C PHE A 378 -9.14 25.20 19.67
N ALA A 379 -8.66 24.05 19.23
CA ALA A 379 -7.24 23.74 19.36
C ALA A 379 -6.43 24.38 18.20
N PRO A 380 -5.22 24.87 18.47
CA PRO A 380 -4.27 25.20 17.40
C PRO A 380 -4.00 23.94 16.56
N ALA A 381 -3.72 24.13 15.27
CA ALA A 381 -3.47 23.01 14.37
C ALA A 381 -2.35 22.12 14.94
N ALA A 382 -2.72 20.88 15.27
CA ALA A 382 -1.81 19.88 15.79
C ALA A 382 -1.83 18.69 14.83
N TYR A 383 -1.10 18.83 13.73
CA TYR A 383 -0.50 17.63 13.18
C TYR A 383 0.39 17.06 14.30
N PRO A 384 0.43 15.73 14.53
CA PRO A 384 1.57 15.13 15.22
C PRO A 384 2.78 15.33 14.29
N VAL A 385 3.27 16.58 14.26
CA VAL A 385 4.33 17.03 13.37
C VAL A 385 5.55 16.20 13.77
N ILE A 386 6.16 15.53 12.80
CA ILE A 386 7.60 15.38 12.89
C ILE A 386 8.09 16.80 12.66
N ARG A 387 8.09 17.64 13.73
CA ARG A 387 8.53 19.03 13.59
C ARG A 387 9.90 18.93 12.97
N CYS A 388 9.98 19.43 11.74
CA CYS A 388 11.19 19.46 10.97
C CYS A 388 12.18 20.40 11.68
N ARG A 389 12.81 19.91 12.76
CA ARG A 389 13.68 20.66 13.70
C ARG A 389 15.12 20.73 13.17
N GLY A 390 15.28 20.56 11.87
CA GLY A 390 16.55 20.43 11.20
C GLY A 390 17.20 21.74 10.82
N ARG A 391 18.47 21.63 10.42
CA ARG A 391 19.14 22.71 9.69
C ARG A 391 18.61 22.71 8.26
N ARG A 392 17.88 23.75 7.91
CA ARG A 392 17.43 24.01 6.53
C ARG A 392 18.42 24.92 5.81
N ARG A 393 18.81 24.53 4.59
CA ARG A 393 19.55 25.37 3.65
C ARG A 393 18.74 25.49 2.38
N SER A 394 18.66 26.68 1.81
CA SER A 394 17.99 26.90 0.52
C SER A 394 18.90 27.70 -0.40
N ARG A 395 18.91 27.33 -1.69
CA ARG A 395 19.61 28.04 -2.75
C ARG A 395 18.66 28.16 -3.95
N ARG A 396 18.45 29.37 -4.45
CA ARG A 396 17.79 29.56 -5.74
C ARG A 396 18.78 29.14 -6.84
N LEU A 397 18.37 28.23 -7.72
CA LEU A 397 19.22 27.70 -8.79
C LEU A 397 18.93 28.41 -10.12
N SER A 398 17.67 28.76 -10.37
CA SER A 398 17.21 29.59 -11.49
C SER A 398 15.99 30.44 -11.08
N PRO A 399 15.46 31.33 -11.93
CA PRO A 399 14.20 32.01 -11.65
C PRO A 399 13.02 31.07 -11.43
N ALA A 400 13.04 29.90 -12.07
CA ALA A 400 12.00 28.88 -12.02
C ALA A 400 12.18 27.81 -10.92
N MET A 401 13.39 27.68 -10.35
CA MET A 401 13.75 26.56 -9.49
C MET A 401 14.49 26.98 -8.21
N ARG A 402 14.04 26.45 -7.07
CA ARG A 402 14.70 26.57 -5.75
C ARG A 402 15.03 25.20 -5.19
N TRP A 403 16.29 25.01 -4.82
CA TRP A 403 16.73 23.83 -4.08
C TRP A 403 16.71 24.07 -2.57
N ILE A 404 16.21 23.10 -1.82
CA ILE A 404 16.18 23.10 -0.36
C ILE A 404 16.76 21.78 0.14
N ARG A 405 17.68 21.87 1.10
CA ARG A 405 18.16 20.72 1.87
C ARG A 405 17.72 20.85 3.33
N ILE A 406 17.14 19.79 3.85
CA ILE A 406 16.75 19.66 5.24
C ILE A 406 17.62 18.56 5.86
N ARG A 407 18.26 18.86 6.99
CA ARG A 407 19.03 17.90 7.78
C ARG A 407 18.46 17.79 9.17
N GLU A 408 17.97 16.60 9.51
CA GLU A 408 17.21 16.35 10.73
C GLU A 408 17.74 15.18 11.52
N SER A 409 17.25 15.09 12.75
CA SER A 409 17.42 13.93 13.61
C SER A 409 16.04 13.43 14.00
N VAL A 410 15.71 12.21 13.60
CA VAL A 410 14.45 11.54 13.94
C VAL A 410 14.69 10.66 15.14
N GLN A 411 13.89 10.84 16.19
CA GLN A 411 13.96 9.98 17.36
C GLN A 411 13.36 8.61 17.01
N THR A 412 14.19 7.56 17.08
CA THR A 412 13.76 6.17 16.90
C THR A 412 13.97 5.39 18.21
N ASP A 413 13.49 4.15 18.24
CA ASP A 413 13.77 3.22 19.34
C ASP A 413 15.26 2.82 19.45
N ALA A 414 16.06 3.13 18.43
CA ALA A 414 17.52 2.98 18.42
C ALA A 414 18.24 4.29 18.77
N GLY A 415 17.50 5.33 19.18
CA GLY A 415 18.02 6.66 19.45
C GLY A 415 17.78 7.65 18.30
N PRO A 416 18.34 8.88 18.40
CA PRO A 416 18.28 9.89 17.35
C PRO A 416 19.04 9.42 16.11
N GLN A 417 18.39 9.44 14.96
CA GLN A 417 18.98 9.00 13.70
C GLN A 417 18.96 10.13 12.64
N PRO A 418 20.02 10.29 11.84
CA PRO A 418 20.11 11.37 10.87
C PRO A 418 19.12 11.18 9.72
N MET A 419 18.60 12.30 9.22
CA MET A 419 17.77 12.38 8.03
C MET A 419 18.28 13.47 7.10
N ARG A 420 18.37 13.18 5.80
CA ARG A 420 18.71 14.15 4.76
C ARG A 420 17.65 14.12 3.67
N ILE A 421 16.99 15.25 3.50
CA ILE A 421 15.95 15.46 2.52
C ILE A 421 16.41 16.57 1.57
N ASP A 422 16.31 16.32 0.27
CA ASP A 422 16.64 17.25 -0.79
C ASP A 422 15.37 17.49 -1.63
N LEU A 423 14.97 18.76 -1.78
CA LEU A 423 13.75 19.19 -2.48
C LEU A 423 14.11 20.18 -3.59
N LEU A 424 13.47 20.03 -4.75
CA LEU A 424 13.43 21.03 -5.82
C LEU A 424 12.00 21.55 -5.93
N GLU A 425 11.79 22.79 -5.50
CA GLU A 425 10.52 23.49 -5.73
C GLU A 425 10.58 24.19 -7.08
N LEU A 426 9.55 23.94 -7.89
CA LEU A 426 9.45 24.39 -9.27
C LEU A 426 8.18 25.22 -9.47
N ASP A 427 8.35 26.41 -10.06
CA ASP A 427 7.25 27.27 -10.49
C ASP A 427 6.65 26.73 -11.79
N THR A 428 5.45 26.15 -11.69
CA THR A 428 4.75 25.51 -12.81
C THR A 428 4.44 26.46 -13.97
N SER A 429 4.38 27.77 -13.70
CA SER A 429 4.21 28.79 -14.74
C SER A 429 5.47 29.02 -15.58
N ARG A 430 6.63 28.53 -15.10
CA ARG A 430 7.96 28.74 -15.72
C ARG A 430 8.64 27.46 -16.15
N VAL A 431 8.11 26.30 -15.76
CA VAL A 431 8.67 25.01 -16.16
C VAL A 431 7.65 24.17 -16.92
N ARG A 432 8.16 23.21 -17.68
CA ARG A 432 7.40 22.07 -18.20
C ARG A 432 8.04 20.77 -17.74
N LEU A 433 7.19 19.80 -17.40
CA LEU A 433 7.60 18.44 -17.04
C LEU A 433 7.48 17.52 -18.25
N CYS A 434 8.48 16.67 -18.44
CA CYS A 434 8.57 15.78 -19.57
C CYS A 434 8.97 14.39 -19.07
N LEU A 435 8.07 13.41 -19.24
CA LEU A 435 8.34 12.03 -18.89
C LEU A 435 9.11 11.37 -20.02
N ARG A 436 10.10 10.55 -19.67
CA ARG A 436 10.88 9.77 -20.63
C ARG A 436 11.13 8.36 -20.12
N ARG A 437 11.34 7.45 -21.07
CA ARG A 437 11.91 6.12 -20.84
C ARG A 437 13.16 5.90 -21.68
N ALA A 438 14.11 5.15 -21.15
CA ALA A 438 15.35 4.81 -21.82
C ALA A 438 15.19 3.63 -22.79
N ILE A 439 14.42 2.63 -22.39
CA ILE A 439 14.09 1.45 -23.18
C ILE A 439 12.80 1.73 -23.97
N THR A 440 12.96 2.00 -25.26
CA THR A 440 11.88 2.20 -26.23
C THR A 440 11.51 0.90 -26.94
N GLU A 441 10.45 0.89 -27.75
CA GLU A 441 10.04 -0.30 -28.50
C GLU A 441 11.15 -0.84 -29.42
N GLU A 442 11.93 0.06 -30.02
CA GLU A 442 13.05 -0.29 -30.91
C GLU A 442 14.25 -0.89 -30.17
N ARG A 443 14.28 -0.78 -28.83
CA ARG A 443 15.38 -1.21 -27.96
C ARG A 443 14.95 -2.26 -26.93
N LEU A 444 13.78 -2.88 -27.11
CA LEU A 444 13.31 -3.92 -26.22
C LEU A 444 14.24 -5.13 -26.24
N VAL A 445 14.62 -5.58 -25.06
CA VAL A 445 15.41 -6.80 -24.90
C VAL A 445 14.46 -7.93 -24.51
N ALA A 446 14.32 -8.91 -25.40
CA ALA A 446 13.53 -10.12 -25.13
C ALA A 446 14.01 -10.80 -23.84
N ILE A 447 13.07 -11.31 -23.05
CA ILE A 447 13.37 -11.91 -21.75
C ILE A 447 14.36 -13.09 -21.84
N ALA A 448 14.36 -13.82 -22.96
CA ALA A 448 15.32 -14.89 -23.23
C ALA A 448 16.76 -14.38 -23.33
N GLU A 449 16.97 -13.25 -23.99
CA GLU A 449 18.28 -12.63 -24.13
C GLU A 449 18.72 -11.98 -22.81
N ALA A 450 17.80 -11.31 -22.11
CA ALA A 450 18.08 -10.79 -20.76
C ALA A 450 18.49 -11.93 -19.80
N LYS A 451 17.77 -13.06 -19.81
CA LYS A 451 18.10 -14.26 -19.01
C LYS A 451 19.50 -14.80 -19.33
N ARG A 452 19.90 -14.81 -20.61
CA ARG A 452 21.24 -15.22 -21.02
C ARG A 452 22.31 -14.29 -20.44
N LEU A 453 22.16 -12.99 -20.66
CA LEU A 453 23.09 -11.96 -20.20
C LEU A 453 23.22 -11.90 -18.67
N LEU A 454 22.09 -11.93 -17.96
CA LEU A 454 22.03 -11.84 -16.49
C LEU A 454 22.46 -13.16 -15.82
N GLY A 455 22.15 -14.31 -16.45
CA GLY A 455 22.54 -15.63 -15.95
C GLY A 455 24.04 -15.89 -15.99
N GLU A 456 24.75 -15.32 -16.98
CA GLU A 456 26.23 -15.35 -17.04
C GLU A 456 26.85 -14.63 -15.83
N ALA A 457 26.38 -13.42 -15.52
CA ALA A 457 26.86 -12.65 -14.37
C ALA A 457 26.63 -13.38 -13.04
N ARG A 458 25.44 -13.98 -12.85
CA ARG A 458 25.10 -14.71 -11.62
C ARG A 458 26.01 -15.91 -11.36
N ARG A 459 26.38 -16.67 -12.39
CA ARG A 459 27.22 -17.87 -12.25
C ARG A 459 28.62 -17.57 -11.70
N GLY A 460 29.12 -16.35 -11.89
CA GLY A 460 30.41 -15.92 -11.34
C GLY A 460 30.37 -15.58 -9.85
N GLY A 461 29.19 -15.43 -9.24
CA GLY A 461 29.08 -14.90 -7.87
C GLY A 461 29.49 -13.43 -7.72
N GLU A 462 29.81 -12.77 -8.84
CA GLU A 462 30.24 -11.39 -8.92
C GLU A 462 29.07 -10.48 -9.30
N ARG A 463 29.24 -9.20 -8.95
CA ARG A 463 28.31 -8.14 -9.35
C ARG A 463 28.36 -7.97 -10.87
N PRO A 464 27.21 -7.82 -11.57
CA PRO A 464 27.24 -7.60 -13.00
C PRO A 464 27.95 -6.27 -13.34
N ASP A 465 28.75 -6.29 -14.41
CA ASP A 465 29.48 -5.12 -14.92
C ASP A 465 28.50 -3.98 -15.28
N PRO A 466 28.71 -2.72 -14.83
CA PRO A 466 27.94 -1.56 -15.27
C PRO A 466 27.72 -1.47 -16.79
N ALA A 467 28.68 -1.90 -17.62
CA ALA A 467 28.55 -1.92 -19.07
C ALA A 467 27.43 -2.86 -19.55
N LEU A 468 27.09 -3.90 -18.78
CA LEU A 468 25.92 -4.74 -19.07
C LEU A 468 24.63 -3.95 -19.04
N PHE A 469 24.45 -3.07 -18.06
CA PHE A 469 23.22 -2.30 -17.89
C PHE A 469 23.07 -1.23 -18.98
N GLN A 470 24.18 -0.64 -19.43
CA GLN A 470 24.18 0.22 -20.61
C GLN A 470 23.76 -0.54 -21.88
N ARG A 471 24.24 -1.78 -22.07
CA ARG A 471 23.80 -2.65 -23.18
C ARG A 471 22.32 -3.03 -23.10
N LEU A 472 21.79 -3.17 -21.88
CA LEU A 472 20.36 -3.38 -21.63
C LEU A 472 19.52 -2.10 -21.82
N GLY A 473 20.15 -0.96 -22.11
CA GLY A 473 19.48 0.27 -22.50
C GLY A 473 19.01 1.15 -21.34
N ILE A 474 19.34 0.84 -20.09
CA ILE A 474 19.06 1.72 -18.95
C ILE A 474 20.16 2.78 -18.78
N VAL A 475 19.81 3.92 -18.17
CA VAL A 475 20.63 5.15 -18.18
C VAL A 475 20.80 5.75 -16.79
N ARG A 476 21.79 6.63 -16.62
CA ARG A 476 21.91 7.48 -15.43
C ARG A 476 21.17 8.79 -15.63
N LEU A 477 20.42 9.22 -14.63
CA LEU A 477 19.60 10.44 -14.73
C LEU A 477 20.46 11.69 -14.96
N SER A 478 21.63 11.79 -14.31
CA SER A 478 22.51 12.96 -14.50
C SER A 478 23.00 13.10 -15.93
N GLU A 479 23.30 11.99 -16.61
CA GLU A 479 23.68 11.96 -18.02
C GLU A 479 22.52 12.39 -18.92
N GLN A 480 21.28 12.00 -18.59
CA GLN A 480 20.09 12.43 -19.34
C GLN A 480 19.81 13.92 -19.18
N VAL A 481 19.92 14.46 -17.96
CA VAL A 481 19.79 15.90 -17.73
C VAL A 481 20.84 16.67 -18.54
N ALA A 482 22.09 16.19 -18.58
CA ALA A 482 23.15 16.78 -19.39
C ALA A 482 22.83 16.74 -20.90
N ALA A 483 22.41 15.57 -21.39
CA ALA A 483 22.25 15.30 -22.82
C ALA A 483 21.04 16.03 -23.43
N THR A 484 19.97 16.22 -22.66
CA THR A 484 18.73 16.83 -23.18
C THR A 484 18.67 18.34 -22.97
N GLY A 485 19.58 18.93 -22.20
CA GLY A 485 19.50 20.33 -21.77
C GLY A 485 18.38 20.59 -20.76
N ALA A 486 17.94 19.57 -20.02
CA ALA A 486 17.00 19.75 -18.92
C ALA A 486 17.69 20.52 -17.78
N ILE A 487 16.93 21.34 -17.04
CA ILE A 487 17.46 22.06 -15.88
C ILE A 487 17.46 21.20 -14.61
N ALA A 488 16.66 20.13 -14.59
CA ALA A 488 16.59 19.16 -13.51
C ALA A 488 15.94 17.85 -13.96
N GLY A 489 15.99 16.84 -13.10
CA GLY A 489 15.22 15.61 -13.27
C GLY A 489 15.09 14.82 -11.97
N ILE A 490 14.15 13.88 -11.95
CA ILE A 490 13.96 12.88 -10.89
C ILE A 490 13.69 11.51 -11.52
N ASN A 491 14.09 10.44 -10.83
CA ASN A 491 13.81 9.07 -11.29
C ASN A 491 12.29 8.79 -11.39
N GLY A 492 11.94 7.72 -12.11
CA GLY A 492 10.56 7.40 -12.49
C GLY A 492 9.91 6.24 -11.72
N ASN A 493 9.17 5.40 -12.45
CA ASN A 493 8.40 4.27 -11.94
C ASN A 493 9.21 2.98 -11.78
N PHE A 494 8.52 1.97 -11.26
CA PHE A 494 8.98 0.59 -11.27
C PHE A 494 8.97 0.02 -12.69
N TYR A 495 9.96 -0.80 -13.00
CA TYR A 495 10.05 -1.53 -14.26
C TYR A 495 10.61 -2.94 -14.01
N PHE A 496 10.33 -3.87 -14.92
CA PHE A 496 10.88 -5.22 -14.85
C PHE A 496 12.40 -5.18 -15.04
N ASP A 497 13.13 -5.47 -13.97
CA ASP A 497 14.59 -5.33 -13.88
C ASP A 497 15.29 -6.61 -13.42
N TYR A 498 16.59 -6.52 -13.15
CA TYR A 498 17.37 -7.65 -12.65
C TYR A 498 16.90 -8.19 -11.30
N GLY A 499 16.39 -7.33 -10.40
CA GLY A 499 15.85 -7.75 -9.11
C GLY A 499 14.62 -8.65 -9.30
N HIS A 500 13.71 -8.26 -10.18
CA HIS A 500 12.52 -9.05 -10.52
C HIS A 500 12.89 -10.38 -11.19
N TYR A 501 13.94 -10.40 -12.03
CA TYR A 501 14.48 -11.63 -12.61
C TYR A 501 14.97 -12.61 -11.52
N LEU A 502 15.68 -12.12 -10.51
CA LEU A 502 16.14 -12.94 -9.38
C LEU A 502 14.97 -13.46 -8.55
N ASP A 503 14.00 -12.61 -8.23
CA ASP A 503 12.77 -13.01 -7.51
C ASP A 503 12.03 -14.12 -8.25
N ALA A 504 11.81 -13.97 -9.56
CA ALA A 504 11.12 -14.96 -10.36
C ALA A 504 11.88 -16.30 -10.38
N HIS A 505 13.20 -16.26 -10.52
CA HIS A 505 14.02 -17.46 -10.47
C HIS A 505 13.94 -18.17 -9.12
N ASP A 506 14.05 -17.44 -8.01
CA ASP A 506 13.99 -18.00 -6.65
C ASP A 506 12.64 -18.65 -6.35
N LEU A 507 11.57 -18.14 -6.97
CA LEU A 507 10.21 -18.71 -6.92
C LEU A 507 10.02 -19.89 -7.89
N GLY A 508 11.02 -20.23 -8.70
CA GLY A 508 10.92 -21.31 -9.71
C GLY A 508 10.03 -20.95 -10.89
N ILE A 509 9.79 -19.67 -11.15
CA ILE A 509 8.96 -19.18 -12.24
C ILE A 509 9.76 -19.21 -13.54
N ASP A 510 9.22 -19.89 -14.55
CA ASP A 510 9.80 -19.84 -15.89
C ASP A 510 9.34 -18.60 -16.64
N LEU A 511 10.12 -17.51 -16.51
CA LEU A 511 9.87 -16.24 -17.19
C LEU A 511 9.76 -16.36 -18.71
N LEU A 512 10.31 -17.41 -19.32
CA LEU A 512 10.19 -17.65 -20.77
C LEU A 512 8.75 -18.02 -21.19
N ARG A 513 7.92 -18.44 -20.24
CA ARG A 513 6.51 -18.79 -20.47
C ARG A 513 5.56 -17.64 -20.18
N VAL A 514 6.05 -16.49 -19.70
CA VAL A 514 5.23 -15.31 -19.43
C VAL A 514 5.00 -14.56 -20.75
N PRO A 515 3.75 -14.46 -21.24
CA PRO A 515 3.46 -13.79 -22.51
C PRO A 515 3.83 -12.31 -22.47
N GLY A 516 4.40 -11.80 -23.57
CA GLY A 516 4.65 -10.37 -23.77
C GLY A 516 5.73 -9.71 -22.89
N LEU A 517 6.42 -10.45 -22.01
CA LEU A 517 7.38 -9.90 -21.05
C LEU A 517 8.73 -9.58 -21.68
N HIS A 518 9.24 -8.37 -21.47
CA HIS A 518 10.57 -7.94 -21.86
C HIS A 518 11.30 -7.26 -20.68
N PHE A 519 12.62 -7.16 -20.78
CA PHE A 519 13.40 -6.37 -19.83
C PHE A 519 13.12 -4.88 -20.00
N GLY A 520 12.95 -4.17 -18.89
CA GLY A 520 12.61 -2.75 -18.89
C GLY A 520 11.12 -2.44 -18.93
N ASP A 521 10.25 -3.45 -18.95
CA ASP A 521 8.82 -3.20 -19.06
C ASP A 521 8.30 -2.39 -17.88
N VAL A 522 7.64 -1.29 -18.19
CA VAL A 522 7.11 -0.36 -17.21
C VAL A 522 5.94 -1.00 -16.45
N ILE A 523 5.92 -0.82 -15.14
CA ILE A 523 4.88 -1.38 -14.28
C ILE A 523 3.81 -0.31 -14.04
N GLY A 524 2.58 -0.60 -14.46
CA GLY A 524 1.43 0.30 -14.34
C GLY A 524 1.30 1.24 -15.55
N TRP A 525 0.42 2.25 -15.40
CA TRP A 525 0.11 3.20 -16.47
C TRP A 525 1.32 4.02 -16.88
N PHE A 526 1.57 4.11 -18.19
CA PHE A 526 2.63 4.94 -18.74
C PHE A 526 2.18 5.58 -20.05
N VAL A 527 2.18 6.91 -20.10
CA VAL A 527 1.86 7.71 -21.29
C VAL A 527 3.04 8.63 -21.57
N GLU A 528 3.61 8.52 -22.76
CA GLU A 528 4.73 9.34 -23.22
C GLU A 528 4.29 10.09 -24.48
N ASP A 529 4.37 11.43 -24.42
CA ASP A 529 4.02 12.31 -25.54
C ASP A 529 2.61 12.04 -26.13
N GLY A 530 1.63 11.75 -25.26
CA GLY A 530 0.25 11.45 -25.63
C GLY A 530 0.01 10.03 -26.14
N VAL A 531 1.05 9.17 -26.14
CA VAL A 531 0.98 7.77 -26.55
C VAL A 531 0.93 6.88 -25.30
N ASP A 532 -0.15 6.12 -25.17
CA ASP A 532 -0.28 5.06 -24.17
C ASP A 532 0.70 3.91 -24.45
N VAL A 533 1.71 3.77 -23.60
CA VAL A 533 2.74 2.72 -23.70
C VAL A 533 2.35 1.49 -22.89
N SER A 534 1.76 1.70 -21.72
CA SER A 534 1.32 0.63 -20.82
C SER A 534 0.01 1.01 -20.14
N PRO A 535 -1.00 0.13 -20.08
CA PRO A 535 -2.29 0.44 -19.49
C PRO A 535 -2.27 0.49 -17.95
N PRO A 536 -3.24 1.17 -17.32
CA PRO A 536 -3.43 1.19 -15.86
C PRO A 536 -4.01 -0.15 -15.35
N VAL A 537 -3.23 -1.23 -15.43
CA VAL A 537 -3.64 -2.60 -15.04
C VAL A 537 -3.81 -2.77 -13.52
N PHE A 538 -3.15 -1.90 -12.76
CA PHE A 538 -3.19 -1.82 -11.31
C PHE A 538 -3.78 -0.46 -10.94
N ASN A 539 -4.60 -0.37 -9.90
CA ASN A 539 -5.24 0.87 -9.44
C ASN A 539 -4.26 1.82 -8.71
N ARG A 540 -3.05 1.97 -9.26
CA ARG A 540 -1.95 2.75 -8.69
C ARG A 540 -2.14 4.24 -8.92
N ALA A 541 -1.65 5.03 -7.98
CA ALA A 541 -1.51 6.46 -8.20
C ALA A 541 -0.54 6.76 -9.35
N ALA A 542 -0.83 7.80 -10.12
CA ALA A 542 -0.03 8.30 -11.23
C ALA A 542 0.15 9.81 -11.13
N LEU A 543 1.34 10.29 -11.51
CA LEU A 543 1.58 11.68 -11.84
C LEU A 543 1.20 11.90 -13.31
N VAL A 544 0.29 12.84 -13.54
CA VAL A 544 -0.30 13.12 -14.86
C VAL A 544 -0.02 14.57 -15.23
N VAL A 545 0.41 14.80 -16.46
CA VAL A 545 0.50 16.11 -17.10
C VAL A 545 -0.44 16.10 -18.30
N THR A 546 -1.35 17.06 -18.36
CA THR A 546 -2.30 17.19 -19.48
C THR A 546 -1.71 17.99 -20.64
N GLU A 547 -2.36 17.98 -21.80
CA GLU A 547 -1.96 18.76 -22.98
C GLU A 547 -1.89 20.27 -22.71
N ASP A 548 -2.73 20.77 -21.78
CA ASP A 548 -2.70 22.15 -21.28
C ASP A 548 -1.78 22.34 -20.06
N GLU A 549 -0.87 21.38 -19.85
CA GLU A 549 0.25 21.40 -18.90
C GLU A 549 -0.15 21.48 -17.42
N ARG A 550 -1.41 21.18 -17.09
CA ARG A 550 -1.84 21.02 -15.71
C ARG A 550 -1.32 19.70 -15.16
N ILE A 551 -0.95 19.72 -13.89
CA ILE A 551 -0.38 18.56 -13.20
C ILE A 551 -1.40 18.01 -12.21
N HIS A 552 -1.59 16.69 -12.22
CA HIS A 552 -2.51 15.98 -11.35
C HIS A 552 -1.85 14.74 -10.76
N ILE A 553 -2.21 14.38 -9.53
CA ILE A 553 -1.86 13.09 -8.93
C ILE A 553 -3.15 12.31 -8.67
N ARG A 554 -3.35 11.16 -9.34
CA ARG A 554 -4.60 10.38 -9.25
C ARG A 554 -4.36 8.89 -9.33
N ARG A 555 -5.16 8.11 -8.62
CA ARG A 555 -5.27 6.67 -8.89
C ARG A 555 -6.04 6.48 -10.19
N VAL A 556 -5.48 5.69 -11.10
CA VAL A 556 -6.09 5.43 -12.39
C VAL A 556 -6.13 3.92 -12.60
N PHE A 557 -7.28 3.44 -13.03
CA PHE A 557 -7.53 2.04 -13.36
C PHE A 557 -8.20 1.96 -14.72
N MET A 558 -7.94 0.88 -15.44
CA MET A 558 -8.67 0.56 -16.66
C MET A 558 -10.15 0.33 -16.35
N THR A 559 -11.03 0.52 -17.33
CA THR A 559 -12.49 0.43 -17.14
C THR A 559 -13.18 -0.44 -18.17
N HIS A 560 -12.53 -0.63 -19.33
CA HIS A 560 -13.02 -1.47 -20.41
C HIS A 560 -11.90 -1.75 -21.41
N VAL A 561 -12.12 -2.79 -22.22
CA VAL A 561 -11.33 -3.09 -23.42
C VAL A 561 -12.26 -3.05 -24.64
N GLU A 562 -11.86 -2.34 -25.68
CA GLU A 562 -12.53 -2.38 -26.99
C GLU A 562 -11.73 -3.27 -27.93
N LEU A 563 -12.38 -4.32 -28.43
CA LEU A 563 -11.83 -5.26 -29.40
C LEU A 563 -11.83 -4.64 -30.81
N PRO A 564 -11.01 -5.15 -31.76
CA PRO A 564 -10.94 -4.63 -33.13
C PRO A 564 -12.27 -4.59 -33.87
N ASN A 565 -13.17 -5.52 -33.54
CA ASN A 565 -14.51 -5.62 -34.11
C ASN A 565 -15.53 -4.64 -33.47
N GLY A 566 -15.08 -3.76 -32.57
CA GLY A 566 -15.90 -2.74 -31.91
C GLY A 566 -16.63 -3.22 -30.65
N TYR A 567 -16.50 -4.49 -30.25
CA TYR A 567 -17.07 -4.96 -28.99
C TYR A 567 -16.33 -4.34 -27.81
N ARG A 568 -17.09 -3.70 -26.92
CA ARG A 568 -16.60 -3.14 -25.66
C ARG A 568 -16.88 -4.09 -24.51
N LEU A 569 -15.81 -4.65 -23.93
CA LEU A 569 -15.84 -5.54 -22.79
C LEU A 569 -15.60 -4.76 -21.49
N THR A 570 -16.50 -4.93 -20.54
CA THR A 570 -16.35 -4.54 -19.14
C THR A 570 -16.39 -5.79 -18.29
N TRP A 571 -15.85 -5.73 -17.08
CA TRP A 571 -15.83 -6.85 -16.13
C TRP A 571 -16.72 -6.60 -14.91
N ASP A 572 -17.16 -7.69 -14.31
CA ASP A 572 -17.99 -7.72 -13.12
C ASP A 572 -17.18 -7.95 -11.84
N ALA A 573 -15.95 -8.48 -11.97
CA ALA A 573 -15.01 -8.66 -10.88
C ALA A 573 -13.56 -8.60 -11.35
N VAL A 574 -12.68 -8.23 -10.42
CA VAL A 574 -11.22 -8.24 -10.58
C VAL A 574 -10.64 -9.22 -9.57
N ASN A 575 -9.83 -10.19 -10.03
CA ASN A 575 -9.15 -11.19 -9.22
C ASN A 575 -10.04 -11.82 -8.11
N PRO A 576 -11.23 -12.35 -8.43
CA PRO A 576 -12.06 -12.98 -7.41
C PRO A 576 -11.32 -14.18 -6.79
N PRO A 577 -11.65 -14.56 -5.54
CA PRO A 577 -11.14 -15.78 -4.94
C PRO A 577 -11.38 -17.00 -5.86
N PRO A 578 -10.49 -18.00 -5.85
CA PRO A 578 -10.60 -19.16 -6.74
C PRO A 578 -11.75 -20.13 -6.40
N ASP A 579 -12.63 -19.77 -5.45
CA ASP A 579 -13.73 -20.60 -4.98
C ASP A 579 -14.85 -20.69 -6.05
N PRO A 580 -15.20 -21.91 -6.52
CA PRO A 580 -16.27 -22.14 -7.49
C PRO A 580 -17.61 -21.50 -7.11
N GLU A 581 -17.97 -21.46 -5.82
CA GLU A 581 -19.26 -20.93 -5.36
C GLU A 581 -19.32 -19.39 -5.42
N SER A 582 -18.16 -18.73 -5.50
CA SER A 582 -18.04 -17.27 -5.56
C SER A 582 -17.83 -16.71 -6.97
N ARG A 583 -17.91 -17.57 -8.00
CA ARG A 583 -17.61 -17.18 -9.39
C ARG A 583 -18.64 -16.18 -9.94
N PRO A 584 -18.21 -15.02 -10.46
CA PRO A 584 -19.10 -14.09 -11.15
C PRO A 584 -19.66 -14.69 -12.44
N GLU A 585 -20.96 -14.56 -12.70
CA GLU A 585 -21.57 -15.06 -13.95
C GLU A 585 -21.06 -14.35 -15.21
N GLY A 586 -20.58 -13.11 -15.07
CA GLY A 586 -20.14 -12.27 -16.17
C GLY A 586 -18.64 -12.33 -16.44
N VAL A 587 -18.07 -11.23 -16.95
CA VAL A 587 -16.66 -11.17 -17.34
C VAL A 587 -15.79 -10.95 -16.11
N VAL A 588 -14.69 -11.68 -16.01
CA VAL A 588 -13.72 -11.55 -14.92
C VAL A 588 -12.41 -11.02 -15.45
N LEU A 589 -11.82 -10.06 -14.74
CA LEU A 589 -10.48 -9.58 -15.03
C LEU A 589 -9.48 -10.23 -14.07
N TYR A 590 -8.45 -10.87 -14.61
CA TYR A 590 -7.31 -11.37 -13.86
C TYR A 590 -6.05 -10.59 -14.21
N ASN A 591 -5.35 -10.02 -13.24
CA ASN A 591 -4.02 -9.44 -13.45
C ASN A 591 -2.97 -10.23 -12.67
N GLY A 592 -1.70 -9.80 -12.72
CA GLY A 592 -0.59 -10.49 -12.06
C GLY A 592 -0.77 -10.76 -10.55
N LEU A 593 -1.69 -10.07 -9.86
CA LEU A 593 -1.99 -10.32 -8.45
C LEU A 593 -2.85 -11.57 -8.19
N ALA A 594 -3.51 -12.13 -9.22
CA ALA A 594 -4.25 -13.38 -9.10
C ALA A 594 -3.36 -14.64 -9.14
N GLY A 595 -2.08 -14.48 -9.50
CA GLY A 595 -1.14 -15.57 -9.74
C GLY A 595 -0.66 -15.63 -11.19
N PHE A 596 -0.12 -16.78 -11.58
CA PHE A 596 0.48 -16.97 -12.92
C PHE A 596 -0.47 -17.51 -13.97
N THR A 597 -1.56 -18.13 -13.53
CA THR A 597 -2.58 -18.68 -14.42
C THR A 597 -3.95 -18.37 -13.86
N THR A 598 -4.92 -18.19 -14.74
CA THR A 598 -6.33 -18.20 -14.33
C THR A 598 -6.73 -19.60 -13.84
N PRO A 599 -7.83 -19.73 -13.07
CA PRO A 599 -8.38 -21.04 -12.74
C PRO A 599 -8.80 -21.82 -13.98
N GLU A 600 -8.71 -23.15 -13.94
CA GLU A 600 -9.33 -24.01 -14.95
C GLU A 600 -10.87 -23.93 -14.83
N ASP A 601 -11.53 -23.72 -15.96
CA ASP A 601 -12.98 -23.62 -16.07
C ASP A 601 -13.46 -23.89 -17.52
N PRO A 602 -14.01 -25.08 -17.83
CA PRO A 602 -14.54 -25.43 -19.15
C PRO A 602 -15.57 -24.43 -19.71
N GLU A 603 -16.28 -23.71 -18.83
CA GLU A 603 -17.29 -22.72 -19.18
C GLU A 603 -16.72 -21.33 -19.46
N ARG A 604 -15.39 -21.20 -19.57
CA ARG A 604 -14.69 -19.94 -19.82
C ARG A 604 -13.85 -19.96 -21.09
N VAL A 605 -13.69 -18.77 -21.65
CA VAL A 605 -12.71 -18.46 -22.69
C VAL A 605 -11.90 -17.25 -22.22
N ASP A 606 -10.58 -17.43 -22.12
CA ASP A 606 -9.68 -16.46 -21.54
C ASP A 606 -8.88 -15.73 -22.64
N LEU A 607 -8.85 -14.41 -22.56
CA LEU A 607 -8.09 -13.52 -23.45
C LEU A 607 -6.88 -12.94 -22.73
N ALA A 608 -5.68 -13.41 -23.03
CA ALA A 608 -4.46 -12.83 -22.48
C ALA A 608 -4.05 -11.58 -23.25
N ILE A 609 -3.90 -10.44 -22.58
CA ILE A 609 -3.62 -9.14 -23.19
C ILE A 609 -2.39 -8.51 -22.53
N ALA A 610 -1.42 -8.07 -23.33
CA ALA A 610 -0.28 -7.27 -22.89
C ALA A 610 0.01 -6.18 -23.92
N ARG A 611 0.47 -5.00 -23.48
CA ARG A 611 0.85 -3.87 -24.37
C ARG A 611 -0.18 -3.55 -25.45
N TYR A 612 -1.46 -3.51 -25.07
CA TYR A 612 -2.57 -3.25 -25.99
C TYR A 612 -2.70 -4.28 -27.13
N ARG A 613 -2.22 -5.51 -26.95
CA ARG A 613 -2.33 -6.60 -27.92
C ARG A 613 -2.86 -7.87 -27.29
N LEU A 614 -3.63 -8.62 -28.08
CA LEU A 614 -4.08 -9.96 -27.71
C LEU A 614 -2.93 -10.94 -27.89
N GLU A 615 -2.38 -11.45 -26.79
CA GLU A 615 -1.27 -12.41 -26.77
C GLU A 615 -1.75 -13.86 -26.93
N GLY A 616 -3.02 -14.16 -26.61
CA GLY A 616 -3.59 -15.47 -26.82
C GLY A 616 -5.05 -15.61 -26.38
N VAL A 617 -5.70 -16.65 -26.90
CA VAL A 617 -7.06 -17.06 -26.55
C VAL A 617 -7.02 -18.50 -26.05
N TYR A 618 -7.58 -18.76 -24.88
CA TYR A 618 -7.51 -20.05 -24.21
C TYR A 618 -8.91 -20.55 -23.87
N GLU A 619 -9.24 -21.73 -24.38
CA GLU A 619 -10.50 -22.42 -24.09
C GLU A 619 -10.38 -23.20 -22.79
N GLY A 620 -11.37 -23.06 -21.89
CA GLY A 620 -11.44 -23.84 -20.66
C GLY A 620 -10.67 -23.25 -19.47
N GLY A 621 -10.35 -21.96 -19.50
CA GLY A 621 -9.55 -21.31 -18.45
C GLY A 621 -8.07 -21.74 -18.46
N GLY A 622 -7.38 -21.60 -17.34
CA GLY A 622 -5.98 -22.00 -17.19
C GLY A 622 -4.98 -21.16 -18.01
N ALA A 623 -5.39 -20.00 -18.50
CA ALA A 623 -4.56 -19.13 -19.32
C ALA A 623 -3.38 -18.57 -18.51
N PRO A 624 -2.16 -18.51 -19.08
CA PRO A 624 -1.05 -17.79 -18.47
C PRO A 624 -1.39 -16.30 -18.39
N ILE A 625 -1.30 -15.73 -17.19
CA ILE A 625 -1.56 -14.32 -16.95
C ILE A 625 -0.30 -13.53 -17.33
N PRO A 626 -0.35 -12.60 -18.30
CA PRO A 626 0.78 -11.74 -18.61
C PRO A 626 1.15 -10.92 -17.37
N LEU A 627 2.42 -10.95 -16.99
CA LEU A 627 2.84 -10.42 -15.69
C LEU A 627 2.56 -8.91 -15.52
N LEU A 628 2.69 -8.14 -16.61
CA LEU A 628 2.39 -6.71 -16.68
C LEU A 628 1.16 -6.38 -17.54
N GLY A 629 0.39 -7.42 -17.84
CA GLY A 629 -0.88 -7.32 -18.55
C GLY A 629 -1.98 -7.96 -17.73
N PHE A 630 -3.00 -8.48 -18.41
CA PHE A 630 -4.16 -9.05 -17.76
C PHE A 630 -4.83 -10.09 -18.66
N VAL A 631 -5.74 -10.85 -18.08
CA VAL A 631 -6.63 -11.78 -18.77
C VAL A 631 -8.07 -11.31 -18.59
N LEU A 632 -8.85 -11.30 -19.66
CA LEU A 632 -10.31 -11.23 -19.58
C LEU A 632 -10.88 -12.63 -19.74
N SER A 633 -11.48 -13.16 -18.67
CA SER A 633 -12.16 -14.45 -18.67
C SER A 633 -13.63 -14.26 -19.00
N LEU A 634 -14.04 -14.73 -20.17
CA LEU A 634 -15.37 -14.56 -20.73
C LEU A 634 -16.23 -15.80 -20.48
N PRO A 635 -17.54 -15.66 -20.24
CA PRO A 635 -18.46 -16.79 -20.28
C PRO A 635 -18.50 -17.41 -21.69
N ARG A 636 -18.26 -18.72 -21.79
CA ARG A 636 -18.23 -19.47 -23.06
C ARG A 636 -19.44 -19.22 -23.97
N PRO A 637 -20.70 -19.13 -23.47
CA PRO A 637 -21.85 -18.86 -24.33
C PRO A 637 -21.81 -17.51 -25.07
N LYS A 638 -21.05 -16.53 -24.57
CA LYS A 638 -20.93 -15.19 -25.18
C LYS A 638 -19.66 -15.02 -26.00
N ALA A 639 -18.62 -15.79 -25.70
CA ALA A 639 -17.29 -15.64 -26.27
C ALA A 639 -17.28 -15.70 -27.81
N GLY A 640 -17.99 -16.66 -28.43
CA GLY A 640 -18.00 -16.82 -29.89
C GLY A 640 -18.52 -15.59 -30.64
N ALA A 641 -19.52 -14.89 -30.11
CA ALA A 641 -20.05 -13.67 -30.72
C ALA A 641 -19.11 -12.47 -30.51
N TRP A 642 -18.55 -12.32 -29.30
CA TRP A 642 -17.67 -11.21 -28.95
C TRP A 642 -16.31 -11.29 -29.65
N LEU A 643 -15.83 -12.50 -29.93
CA LEU A 643 -14.52 -12.76 -30.54
C LEU A 643 -14.59 -12.98 -32.06
N ALA A 644 -15.76 -12.82 -32.68
CA ALA A 644 -15.88 -12.97 -34.12
C ALA A 644 -14.96 -11.97 -34.85
N GLY A 645 -14.00 -12.49 -35.62
CA GLY A 645 -13.02 -11.69 -36.36
C GLY A 645 -11.95 -11.03 -35.48
N VAL A 646 -11.68 -11.58 -34.29
CA VAL A 646 -10.58 -11.15 -33.40
C VAL A 646 -9.54 -12.27 -33.35
N ASP A 647 -8.31 -11.95 -33.74
CA ASP A 647 -7.19 -12.87 -33.84
C ASP A 647 -6.05 -12.52 -32.86
N THR A 648 -5.26 -13.52 -32.48
CA THR A 648 -4.03 -13.28 -31.71
C THR A 648 -3.09 -12.34 -32.48
N GLY A 649 -2.53 -11.35 -31.79
CA GLY A 649 -1.70 -10.28 -32.34
C GLY A 649 -2.45 -8.96 -32.59
N ASP A 650 -3.78 -9.01 -32.63
CA ASP A 650 -4.62 -7.83 -32.83
C ASP A 650 -4.42 -6.79 -31.73
N ARG A 651 -4.53 -5.52 -32.13
CA ARG A 651 -4.50 -4.40 -31.19
C ARG A 651 -5.88 -4.20 -30.56
N VAL A 652 -5.90 -3.95 -29.25
CA VAL A 652 -7.10 -3.57 -28.50
C VAL A 652 -6.98 -2.13 -28.02
N ALA A 653 -8.10 -1.43 -27.89
CA ALA A 653 -8.13 -0.17 -27.15
C ALA A 653 -8.47 -0.44 -25.68
N ILE A 654 -7.87 0.30 -24.76
CA ILE A 654 -8.16 0.17 -23.33
C ILE A 654 -8.50 1.57 -22.82
N GLY A 655 -9.69 1.71 -22.25
CA GLY A 655 -10.06 2.97 -21.60
C GLY A 655 -9.86 2.91 -20.10
N TYR A 656 -9.78 4.09 -19.49
CA TYR A 656 -9.43 4.27 -18.08
C TYR A 656 -10.28 5.36 -17.41
N ASN A 657 -10.24 5.44 -16.09
CA ASN A 657 -11.08 6.32 -15.27
C ASN A 657 -10.47 7.72 -14.99
N PHE A 658 -9.39 8.12 -15.67
CA PHE A 658 -8.89 9.50 -15.59
C PHE A 658 -9.97 10.48 -16.10
N PRO A 659 -10.43 11.46 -15.30
CA PRO A 659 -11.61 12.26 -15.66
C PRO A 659 -11.35 13.15 -16.89
N PRO A 660 -12.13 13.04 -17.98
CA PRO A 660 -11.92 13.84 -19.20
C PRO A 660 -11.96 15.35 -18.96
N ARG A 661 -12.75 15.80 -17.97
CA ARG A 661 -12.86 17.22 -17.58
C ARG A 661 -11.57 17.84 -17.05
N LEU A 662 -10.57 17.03 -16.68
CA LEU A 662 -9.27 17.51 -16.21
C LEU A 662 -8.32 17.81 -17.38
N GLY A 663 -8.65 17.37 -18.59
CA GLY A 663 -7.85 17.57 -19.79
C GLY A 663 -7.48 16.25 -20.46
N ARG A 664 -6.92 16.34 -21.67
CA ARG A 664 -6.34 15.20 -22.37
C ARG A 664 -4.96 14.92 -21.81
N VAL A 665 -4.63 13.65 -21.60
CA VAL A 665 -3.37 13.22 -21.00
C VAL A 665 -2.24 13.36 -22.01
N GLN A 666 -1.16 14.07 -21.64
CA GLN A 666 0.06 14.21 -22.43
C GLN A 666 1.19 13.34 -21.88
N GLN A 667 1.34 13.31 -20.55
CA GLN A 667 2.29 12.44 -19.87
C GLN A 667 1.59 11.80 -18.68
N ALA A 668 1.85 10.53 -18.41
CA ALA A 668 1.39 9.89 -17.19
C ALA A 668 2.36 8.80 -16.76
N MET A 669 2.61 8.71 -15.46
CA MET A 669 3.44 7.67 -14.89
C MET A 669 2.84 7.19 -13.59
N ALA A 670 2.30 5.96 -13.60
CA ALA A 670 1.88 5.27 -12.40
C ALA A 670 3.11 4.85 -11.58
N CYS A 671 3.06 5.16 -10.30
CA CYS A 671 4.02 4.73 -9.30
C CYS A 671 3.24 4.30 -8.06
N GLY A 672 3.38 5.08 -6.99
CA GLY A 672 2.68 4.89 -5.74
C GLY A 672 3.61 4.36 -4.63
N PRO A 673 3.07 4.27 -3.41
CA PRO A 673 1.68 4.54 -3.11
C PRO A 673 1.36 6.04 -3.12
N LEU A 674 0.08 6.39 -3.24
CA LEU A 674 -0.38 7.73 -2.92
C LEU A 674 -0.04 8.02 -1.46
N LEU A 675 0.43 9.23 -1.21
CA LEU A 675 0.84 9.66 0.12
C LEU A 675 -0.21 10.62 0.70
N VAL A 676 -0.61 11.61 -0.11
CA VAL A 676 -1.50 12.68 0.30
C VAL A 676 -2.54 12.93 -0.79
N SER A 677 -3.80 13.09 -0.39
CA SER A 677 -4.90 13.56 -1.23
C SER A 677 -5.74 14.57 -0.46
N ASP A 678 -6.04 15.70 -1.11
CA ASP A 678 -6.82 16.81 -0.55
C ASP A 678 -6.26 17.28 0.81
N GLY A 679 -4.93 17.41 0.89
CA GLY A 679 -4.23 17.84 2.11
C GLY A 679 -4.28 16.85 3.27
N GLN A 680 -4.69 15.59 3.03
CA GLN A 680 -4.77 14.55 4.05
C GLN A 680 -4.04 13.28 3.63
N LEU A 681 -3.57 12.54 4.62
CA LEU A 681 -2.96 11.22 4.43
C LEU A 681 -3.93 10.28 3.66
N ASP A 682 -3.46 9.67 2.58
CA ASP A 682 -4.21 8.68 1.79
C ASP A 682 -3.29 7.56 1.33
N LEU A 683 -2.83 6.77 2.30
CA LEU A 683 -1.92 5.65 2.11
C LEU A 683 -2.70 4.34 2.21
N ASP A 684 -2.94 3.68 1.08
CA ASP A 684 -3.60 2.38 1.05
C ASP A 684 -3.00 1.46 -0.03
N PRO A 685 -1.93 0.73 0.31
CA PRO A 685 -1.26 -0.17 -0.62
C PRO A 685 -2.16 -1.29 -1.18
N ASP A 686 -3.16 -1.74 -0.41
CA ASP A 686 -4.07 -2.79 -0.84
C ASP A 686 -5.02 -2.26 -1.92
N PHE A 687 -5.55 -1.04 -1.71
CA PHE A 687 -6.41 -0.38 -2.70
C PHE A 687 -5.65 0.03 -3.98
N GLU A 688 -4.32 0.19 -3.89
CA GLU A 688 -3.44 0.50 -5.02
C GLU A 688 -2.79 -0.73 -5.66
N ASP A 689 -3.28 -1.94 -5.35
CA ASP A 689 -2.82 -3.18 -6.00
C ASP A 689 -1.29 -3.37 -5.89
N PHE A 690 -0.71 -3.04 -4.73
CA PHE A 690 0.68 -3.42 -4.44
C PHE A 690 0.80 -4.89 -4.04
N GLY A 691 -0.28 -5.54 -3.57
CA GLY A 691 -0.26 -6.95 -3.17
C GLY A 691 0.59 -7.22 -1.93
N GLU A 692 0.48 -8.44 -1.39
CA GLU A 692 1.39 -8.93 -0.36
C GLU A 692 2.59 -9.63 -1.00
N LYS A 693 3.79 -9.47 -0.43
CA LYS A 693 4.94 -10.29 -0.82
C LYS A 693 4.78 -11.68 -0.18
N ASP A 694 4.13 -12.60 -0.88
CA ASP A 694 4.13 -14.01 -0.56
C ASP A 694 4.73 -14.85 -1.71
N ALA A 695 4.88 -16.17 -1.49
CA ALA A 695 5.55 -17.06 -2.44
C ALA A 695 4.71 -17.37 -3.71
N SER A 696 3.56 -16.71 -3.92
CA SER A 696 2.62 -17.05 -4.99
C SER A 696 2.56 -16.04 -6.14
N VAL A 697 3.20 -14.86 -6.01
CA VAL A 697 3.16 -13.78 -7.02
C VAL A 697 4.55 -13.15 -7.17
N VAL A 698 4.97 -12.79 -8.40
CA VAL A 698 6.19 -11.98 -8.59
C VAL A 698 5.93 -10.62 -7.95
N PRO A 699 6.71 -10.22 -6.94
CA PRO A 699 6.41 -9.04 -6.16
C PRO A 699 6.72 -7.79 -6.99
N PHE A 700 5.68 -7.22 -7.60
CA PHE A 700 5.61 -5.76 -7.83
C PHE A 700 5.19 -5.03 -6.56
N SER A 701 5.28 -5.71 -5.42
CA SER A 701 4.88 -5.23 -4.13
C SER A 701 5.92 -4.27 -3.57
N LEU A 702 5.41 -3.33 -2.78
CA LEU A 702 6.26 -2.61 -1.85
C LEU A 702 6.75 -3.63 -0.83
N THR A 703 8.05 -3.67 -0.59
CA THR A 703 8.62 -4.43 0.53
C THR A 703 8.18 -3.76 1.83
N ARG A 704 6.97 -4.11 2.28
CA ARG A 704 6.36 -3.85 3.59
C ARG A 704 6.04 -2.37 3.91
N GLY A 705 4.74 -2.07 3.89
CA GLY A 705 4.02 -1.28 4.90
C GLY A 705 4.14 0.25 4.89
N ALA A 706 3.15 0.89 5.49
CA ALA A 706 3.17 2.29 5.90
C ALA A 706 4.26 2.60 6.94
N ASP A 707 4.59 1.68 7.87
CA ASP A 707 5.43 1.99 9.04
C ASP A 707 6.58 1.00 9.32
N THR A 708 6.79 0.02 8.44
CA THR A 708 7.72 -1.09 8.73
C THR A 708 9.11 -1.01 8.11
N PHE A 709 9.34 -0.16 7.09
CA PHE A 709 10.62 -0.15 6.36
C PHE A 709 11.14 1.24 6.00
N HIS A 710 12.25 1.64 6.62
CA HIS A 710 13.02 2.84 6.28
C HIS A 710 13.95 2.57 5.09
N THR A 711 13.85 3.39 4.04
CA THR A 711 14.75 3.31 2.87
C THR A 711 14.81 4.67 2.18
N ALA A 712 15.75 4.85 1.25
CA ALA A 712 15.77 6.00 0.36
C ALA A 712 14.43 6.12 -0.39
N ARG A 713 13.93 7.34 -0.52
CA ARG A 713 12.63 7.63 -1.14
C ARG A 713 12.79 8.70 -2.19
N SER A 714 11.99 8.58 -3.24
CA SER A 714 11.70 9.64 -4.19
C SER A 714 10.21 9.92 -4.17
N PHE A 715 9.82 11.18 -4.34
CA PHE A 715 8.42 11.58 -4.31
C PHE A 715 8.19 12.87 -5.10
N VAL A 716 6.93 13.08 -5.48
CA VAL A 716 6.44 14.34 -6.05
C VAL A 716 5.27 14.82 -5.20
N MET A 717 5.22 16.12 -4.94
CA MET A 717 4.06 16.74 -4.31
C MET A 717 3.63 18.01 -5.05
N LEU A 718 2.32 18.26 -5.01
CA LEU A 718 1.70 19.49 -5.46
C LEU A 718 1.31 20.33 -4.25
N ARG A 719 1.63 21.61 -4.30
CA ARG A 719 1.33 22.58 -3.25
C ARG A 719 1.38 24.00 -3.77
N ASP A 720 0.38 24.81 -3.43
CA ASP A 720 0.35 26.25 -3.72
C ASP A 720 0.58 26.53 -5.22
N GLY A 721 0.02 25.69 -6.10
CA GLY A 721 0.22 25.76 -7.55
C GLY A 721 1.63 25.37 -8.04
N ASN A 722 2.55 25.02 -7.15
CA ASN A 722 3.89 24.55 -7.49
C ASN A 722 3.97 23.03 -7.50
N VAL A 723 4.99 22.50 -8.19
CA VAL A 723 5.39 21.10 -8.09
C VAL A 723 6.72 21.01 -7.35
N VAL A 724 6.83 20.05 -6.44
CA VAL A 724 8.07 19.79 -5.71
C VAL A 724 8.53 18.37 -5.99
N LEU A 725 9.75 18.25 -6.51
CA LEU A 725 10.44 16.98 -6.67
C LEU A 725 11.29 16.75 -5.42
N GLY A 726 11.12 15.62 -4.75
CA GLY A 726 11.74 15.36 -3.46
C GLY A 726 12.46 14.03 -3.41
N THR A 727 13.56 14.00 -2.67
CA THR A 727 14.26 12.78 -2.30
C THR A 727 14.61 12.77 -0.82
N VAL A 728 14.54 11.59 -0.22
CA VAL A 728 15.09 11.30 1.09
C VAL A 728 16.27 10.37 0.85
N SER A 729 17.48 10.83 1.16
CA SER A 729 18.65 9.95 1.12
C SER A 729 18.46 8.84 2.16
N GLY A 730 19.00 7.67 1.93
CA GLY A 730 18.67 6.53 2.76
C GLY A 730 19.65 5.39 2.58
N THR A 731 19.16 4.21 2.89
CA THR A 731 19.70 2.94 2.41
C THR A 731 18.75 2.39 1.34
N ALA A 732 19.28 1.68 0.36
CA ALA A 732 18.53 0.67 -0.35
C ALA A 732 18.48 -0.61 0.48
N LEU A 733 17.61 -1.52 0.08
CA LEU A 733 17.52 -2.81 0.72
C LEU A 733 18.82 -3.60 0.53
N GLY A 734 19.35 -4.16 1.62
CA GLY A 734 20.66 -4.83 1.63
C GLY A 734 21.87 -3.87 1.58
N SER A 735 21.67 -2.56 1.39
CA SER A 735 22.77 -1.60 1.36
C SER A 735 23.03 -1.00 2.74
N GLY A 736 23.91 -1.62 3.53
CA GLY A 736 24.54 -0.91 4.65
C GLY A 736 23.60 -0.38 5.76
N PRO A 737 24.17 0.22 6.80
CA PRO A 737 23.49 1.18 7.63
C PRO A 737 23.59 2.55 6.95
N PRO A 738 22.63 3.42 7.20
CA PRO A 738 22.68 4.77 6.68
C PRO A 738 23.84 5.56 7.30
N ARG A 739 24.85 5.89 6.50
CA ARG A 739 25.94 6.77 6.95
C ARG A 739 25.52 8.24 7.02
N VAL A 740 24.56 8.63 6.18
CA VAL A 740 24.16 10.04 5.98
C VAL A 740 22.70 10.30 6.36
N SER A 741 21.82 9.31 6.19
CA SER A 741 20.38 9.46 6.40
C SER A 741 19.71 8.09 6.43
N MET A 742 18.80 7.82 7.37
CA MET A 742 18.12 6.52 7.49
C MET A 742 17.12 6.21 6.39
N GLY A 743 16.69 7.22 5.64
CA GLY A 743 15.51 7.08 4.79
C GLY A 743 14.23 7.10 5.62
N MET A 744 13.09 6.87 4.96
CA MET A 744 11.77 6.98 5.58
C MET A 744 10.89 5.77 5.24
N THR A 745 9.98 5.43 6.15
CA THR A 745 8.78 4.65 5.84
C THR A 745 7.83 5.48 4.97
N PHE A 746 6.84 4.85 4.32
CA PHE A 746 5.86 5.60 3.54
C PHE A 746 4.98 6.51 4.41
N GLY A 747 4.68 6.10 5.63
CA GLY A 747 3.93 6.89 6.61
C GLY A 747 4.70 8.13 7.07
N GLU A 748 6.00 8.00 7.35
CA GLU A 748 6.85 9.17 7.65
C GLU A 748 7.00 10.08 6.44
N LEU A 749 7.15 9.52 5.23
CA LEU A 749 7.23 10.29 4.00
C LEU A 749 5.93 11.07 3.72
N ALA A 750 4.77 10.44 3.93
CA ALA A 750 3.48 11.10 3.80
C ALA A 750 3.30 12.18 4.87
N GLN A 751 3.72 11.92 6.12
CA GLN A 751 3.71 12.94 7.18
C GLN A 751 4.63 14.12 6.83
N LEU A 752 5.82 13.87 6.27
CA LEU A 752 6.70 14.92 5.76
C LEU A 752 5.99 15.75 4.69
N CYS A 753 5.29 15.12 3.74
CA CYS A 753 4.54 15.83 2.71
C CYS A 753 3.46 16.73 3.34
N LEU A 754 2.72 16.24 4.35
CA LEU A 754 1.73 17.04 5.09
C LEU A 754 2.38 18.20 5.86
N ASP A 755 3.51 17.97 6.52
CA ASP A 755 4.25 18.99 7.26
C ASP A 755 4.79 20.08 6.31
N LEU A 756 5.07 19.70 5.06
CA LEU A 756 5.40 20.59 3.96
C LEU A 756 4.18 21.16 3.23
N SER A 757 2.96 20.93 3.76
CA SER A 757 1.66 21.42 3.26
C SER A 757 1.27 20.92 1.86
N ALA A 758 1.65 19.70 1.50
CA ALA A 758 1.21 19.06 0.27
C ALA A 758 -0.31 18.98 0.18
N GLU A 759 -0.87 19.38 -0.97
CA GLU A 759 -2.28 19.13 -1.31
C GLU A 759 -2.43 17.72 -1.86
N GLN A 760 -1.46 17.29 -2.67
CA GLN A 760 -1.36 15.94 -3.21
C GLN A 760 0.10 15.50 -3.19
N ALA A 761 0.36 14.23 -2.93
CA ALA A 761 1.71 13.68 -2.99
C ALA A 761 1.69 12.20 -3.37
N ILE A 762 2.70 11.78 -4.13
CA ILE A 762 2.89 10.41 -4.59
C ILE A 762 4.34 10.00 -4.39
N ALA A 763 4.58 8.76 -3.97
CA ALA A 763 5.91 8.18 -4.00
C ALA A 763 6.27 7.67 -5.40
N LEU A 764 7.54 7.82 -5.76
CA LEU A 764 8.13 7.22 -6.96
C LEU A 764 8.94 5.97 -6.56
N ASP A 765 9.61 5.34 -7.54
CA ASP A 765 10.52 4.25 -7.22
C ASP A 765 11.64 4.74 -6.26
N GLY A 766 11.91 3.93 -5.24
CA GLY A 766 12.74 4.28 -4.09
C GLY A 766 14.06 3.51 -4.08
N GLY A 767 14.66 3.41 -2.89
CA GLY A 767 15.83 2.58 -2.64
C GLY A 767 17.02 2.94 -3.54
N GLY A 768 17.45 1.97 -4.36
CA GLY A 768 18.56 2.13 -5.31
C GLY A 768 18.27 3.17 -6.39
N SER A 769 17.02 3.26 -6.83
CA SER A 769 16.61 4.09 -7.96
C SER A 769 16.50 5.57 -7.62
N SER A 770 16.49 5.93 -6.33
CA SER A 770 16.29 7.31 -5.90
C SER A 770 17.42 8.24 -6.37
N SER A 771 17.12 9.10 -7.34
CA SER A 771 18.01 10.15 -7.82
C SER A 771 17.26 11.44 -8.11
N LEU A 772 17.81 12.56 -7.64
CA LEU A 772 17.34 13.91 -7.92
C LEU A 772 18.52 14.73 -8.44
N VAL A 773 18.38 15.25 -9.66
CA VAL A 773 19.43 15.99 -10.35
C VAL A 773 18.97 17.40 -10.63
N ALA A 774 19.85 18.38 -10.45
CA ALA A 774 19.63 19.75 -10.94
C ALA A 774 20.91 20.30 -11.55
N VAL A 775 20.76 21.17 -12.55
CA VAL A 775 21.85 21.99 -13.07
C VAL A 775 22.15 23.10 -12.07
N ALA A 776 23.39 23.13 -11.59
CA ALA A 776 23.89 24.16 -10.69
C ALA A 776 25.27 24.61 -11.17
N ASP A 777 25.41 25.93 -11.37
CA ASP A 777 26.64 26.52 -11.90
C ASP A 777 27.02 25.95 -13.29
N GLY A 778 26.00 25.74 -14.13
CA GLY A 778 26.14 25.24 -15.51
C GLY A 778 26.36 23.73 -15.66
N VAL A 779 26.41 22.98 -14.55
CA VAL A 779 26.69 21.53 -14.57
C VAL A 779 25.59 20.74 -13.84
N PRO A 780 25.10 19.62 -14.40
CA PRO A 780 24.19 18.71 -13.69
C PRO A 780 24.85 18.14 -12.43
N ARG A 781 24.13 18.17 -11.31
CA ARG A 781 24.58 17.62 -10.03
C ARG A 781 23.48 16.76 -9.42
N VAL A 782 23.86 15.55 -9.01
CA VAL A 782 23.04 14.71 -8.13
C VAL A 782 22.97 15.37 -6.76
N LEU A 783 21.75 15.67 -6.29
CA LEU A 783 21.50 16.45 -5.08
C LEU A 783 21.41 15.55 -3.84
N ASN A 784 20.80 14.38 -3.95
CA ASN A 784 20.75 13.39 -2.87
C ASN A 784 22.06 12.61 -2.75
N VAL A 785 22.13 11.68 -1.79
CA VAL A 785 23.16 10.64 -1.76
C VAL A 785 22.56 9.37 -2.35
N PRO A 786 22.99 8.94 -3.54
CA PRO A 786 22.61 7.65 -4.09
C PRO A 786 23.04 6.52 -3.17
N THR A 787 22.23 5.47 -3.13
CA THR A 787 22.50 4.30 -2.29
C THR A 787 23.35 3.25 -3.01
N GLY A 788 23.52 3.39 -4.33
CA GLY A 788 24.04 2.36 -5.22
C GLY A 788 22.94 1.38 -5.65
N GLY A 789 23.32 0.21 -6.14
CA GLY A 789 22.35 -0.81 -6.55
C GLY A 789 22.93 -2.22 -6.59
N ALA A 790 22.39 -3.07 -7.46
CA ALA A 790 23.06 -4.31 -7.92
C ALA A 790 23.99 -4.03 -9.11
N ASP A 791 23.84 -2.86 -9.73
CA ASP A 791 24.49 -2.39 -10.95
C ASP A 791 25.66 -1.42 -10.71
N VAL A 792 25.60 -0.57 -9.68
CA VAL A 792 26.70 0.36 -9.31
C VAL A 792 27.06 0.40 -7.80
N PRO A 793 28.35 0.62 -7.41
CA PRO A 793 28.80 0.72 -6.02
C PRO A 793 27.99 1.68 -5.14
N GLU A 794 28.15 1.55 -3.81
CA GLU A 794 27.53 2.46 -2.84
C GLU A 794 27.96 3.91 -3.11
N GLY A 795 27.00 4.84 -3.06
CA GLY A 795 27.25 6.26 -3.33
C GLY A 795 27.18 6.65 -4.80
N GLU A 796 27.11 5.68 -5.72
CA GLU A 796 26.96 5.94 -7.16
C GLU A 796 25.50 5.97 -7.61
N GLU A 797 25.24 6.79 -8.62
CA GLU A 797 23.93 6.87 -9.26
C GLU A 797 23.61 5.58 -10.03
N ARG A 798 22.50 4.96 -9.66
CA ARG A 798 21.96 3.74 -10.27
C ARG A 798 21.47 4.00 -11.69
N PHE A 799 21.56 2.97 -12.54
CA PHE A 799 20.86 2.97 -13.81
C PHE A 799 19.35 2.81 -13.61
N ILE A 800 18.58 3.60 -14.36
CA ILE A 800 17.11 3.63 -14.32
C ILE A 800 16.55 3.54 -15.75
N ASN A 801 15.30 3.09 -15.87
CA ASN A 801 14.60 3.11 -17.15
C ASN A 801 13.75 4.37 -17.34
N THR A 802 12.94 4.74 -16.36
CA THR A 802 11.97 5.84 -16.47
C THR A 802 12.36 7.03 -15.60
N TYR A 803 12.05 8.24 -16.04
CA TYR A 803 12.40 9.48 -15.33
C TYR A 803 11.61 10.70 -15.82
N TRP A 804 11.46 11.69 -14.96
CA TRP A 804 10.94 13.01 -15.30
C TRP A 804 12.07 13.99 -15.49
N LEU A 805 12.03 14.72 -16.59
CA LEU A 805 12.90 15.86 -16.91
C LEU A 805 12.12 17.16 -16.75
N VAL A 806 12.84 18.20 -16.32
CA VAL A 806 12.31 19.55 -16.13
C VAL A 806 12.99 20.48 -17.12
N PHE A 807 12.21 21.23 -17.88
CA PHE A 807 12.70 22.26 -18.78
C PHE A 807 12.15 23.63 -18.38
N GLU A 808 12.97 24.67 -18.49
CA GLU A 808 12.49 26.06 -18.39
C GLU A 808 11.70 26.41 -19.66
N ARG A 809 10.66 27.25 -19.52
CA ARG A 809 9.80 27.72 -20.62
C ARG A 809 10.40 28.88 -21.39
#